data_AF-A0A545B145-F1
#
_entry.id   AF-A0A545B145-F1
#
_cell.length_a   1.000
_cell.length_b   1.000
_cell.length_c   1.000
_cell.angle_alpha   90.00
_cell.angle_beta   90.00
_cell.angle_gamma   90.00
#
_symmetry.space_group_name_H-M   'P 1'
#
loop_
_entity.id
_entity.type
_entity.pdbx_description
1 polymer ?
#
loop_
_entity_poly.entity_id
_entity_poly.type
_entity_poly.pdbx_seq_one_letter_code
_entity_poly.pdbx_strand_id
1 'polypeptide(L)'
;MPPGPTTRVCVTEADRPQRPETIGAVGHSGPCPAFLPHVLPSCSTSVPRSSLCQLQDLVMPDTPSASPPMIRLQQLRWYGEGRESLYLHRTDTKGPAPQPLPQTDEPTDLSLVAHQIVALDGYHNQFAQGLWHSECALHDMSLGLCGQGRIRVQICGQDAQGRDLRDRETVLELQENRPQSHAPSAEIRAQAVILWPEFSACGPTGTTPLPAAPAGGHAAASDPTDPALVALRHRGPMAPAKAPDGDAYTGAHSLPVDARLSRCVWQTRTPPRQRPDLAIIVTTFRREAQARALCARLAPILSAAPESETDQTPPARAHLDTGRARLWLIDNGCSLTMDALPKGAHCVPNPNLGGSGGFARGLIEARHAQATHCLFMDDDASADPEAIARTHAYLAYATDPNLAVAGALSRADQPHVLWENTAHCDLFCRPQYCGTDLSQREACLGMLRTAHHTHVPGVYGGWWFFAFSLQAVHALPFPFFIRGDDVGFSLANNLRVTSLPGVIATQEVDFGAKETPLTGYLELRSHLVHQLGLPLFTGSRRNLWRIAFRFWARALVMYRYETLQAMTWALQDVCAGPQAFAATPDLAMRRAQISLLTQNEAPRALNAHHPAPRPDPRPDPRPPASWQSRLGKISLNGHLTGAISLWGRDETLPPEAAGQATRIWGARKITQITADRHHAVVLHARIWRGWRASLGFWRQMLRLIWRRGTLHHDWQAGYHRLTTQSYWEDALKAHAPMEPAAPAPAASTPSSHSDR
;
A
#
# COMPACT_ATOMS: atom_id res chain seq x y z
N MET A 1 25.51 -46.64 -46.68
CA MET A 1 24.75 -47.55 -45.78
C MET A 1 24.10 -46.74 -44.65
N PRO A 2 23.06 -47.26 -43.98
CA PRO A 2 22.02 -46.47 -43.29
C PRO A 2 21.98 -46.76 -41.76
N PRO A 3 20.89 -46.50 -40.98
CA PRO A 3 19.87 -45.43 -41.01
C PRO A 3 19.74 -44.67 -39.64
N GLY A 4 18.79 -43.71 -39.54
CA GLY A 4 18.26 -43.18 -38.25
C GLY A 4 17.24 -44.13 -37.58
N PRO A 5 16.46 -43.71 -36.54
CA PRO A 5 15.51 -42.58 -36.71
C PRO A 5 15.07 -41.74 -35.45
N THR A 6 14.39 -40.63 -35.76
CA THR A 6 13.27 -39.96 -35.03
C THR A 6 13.42 -39.40 -33.60
N THR A 7 13.37 -38.06 -33.53
CA THR A 7 12.83 -37.26 -32.40
C THR A 7 11.32 -37.06 -32.60
N ARG A 8 10.48 -37.17 -31.55
CA ARG A 8 9.07 -36.76 -31.59
C ARG A 8 8.86 -35.39 -30.96
N VAL A 9 8.45 -34.42 -31.77
CA VAL A 9 7.81 -33.17 -31.34
C VAL A 9 6.32 -33.32 -31.55
N CYS A 10 5.50 -33.05 -30.53
CA CYS A 10 4.05 -32.96 -30.68
C CYS A 10 3.67 -31.49 -30.88
N VAL A 11 3.46 -31.12 -32.14
CA VAL A 11 2.65 -29.95 -32.51
C VAL A 11 1.21 -30.43 -32.65
N THR A 12 0.27 -29.68 -32.08
CA THR A 12 -1.17 -29.80 -32.40
C THR A 12 -1.72 -28.41 -32.68
N GLU A 13 -1.64 -27.98 -33.94
CA GLU A 13 -2.55 -26.99 -34.48
C GLU A 13 -3.90 -27.66 -34.76
N ALA A 14 -4.98 -27.08 -34.24
CA ALA A 14 -6.27 -26.88 -34.92
C ALA A 14 -7.34 -26.49 -33.90
N ASP A 15 -7.83 -25.25 -33.99
CA ASP A 15 -9.27 -25.08 -34.22
C ASP A 15 -9.55 -23.67 -34.79
N ARG A 16 -10.19 -23.64 -35.97
CA ARG A 16 -10.74 -22.42 -36.58
C ARG A 16 -12.26 -22.45 -36.40
N PRO A 17 -12.93 -21.31 -36.14
CA PRO A 17 -14.39 -21.30 -36.07
C PRO A 17 -15.00 -21.57 -37.46
N GLN A 18 -15.79 -22.64 -37.57
CA GLN A 18 -16.54 -22.95 -38.79
C GLN A 18 -17.82 -22.09 -38.90
N ARG A 19 -18.12 -21.67 -40.12
CA ARG A 19 -19.43 -21.11 -40.51
C ARG A 19 -20.48 -22.22 -40.56
N PRO A 20 -21.77 -21.92 -40.36
CA PRO A 20 -22.85 -22.77 -40.83
C PRO A 20 -23.19 -22.47 -42.31
N GLU A 21 -23.20 -23.49 -43.16
CA GLU A 21 -23.82 -23.45 -44.49
C GLU A 21 -24.84 -24.59 -44.66
N THR A 22 -25.81 -24.36 -45.56
CA THR A 22 -27.13 -24.99 -45.66
C THR A 22 -27.24 -26.25 -46.52
N ILE A 23 -28.05 -27.24 -46.08
CA ILE A 23 -28.79 -28.25 -46.88
C ILE A 23 -30.08 -28.61 -46.08
N GLY A 24 -31.29 -28.88 -46.62
CA GLY A 24 -31.79 -28.72 -47.99
C GLY A 24 -33.17 -29.38 -48.24
N ALA A 25 -34.19 -28.55 -48.53
CA ALA A 25 -35.45 -28.80 -49.26
C ALA A 25 -36.41 -29.99 -48.93
N VAL A 26 -37.59 -29.65 -48.36
CA VAL A 26 -38.98 -29.95 -48.82
C VAL A 26 -39.91 -28.85 -48.21
N GLY A 27 -40.99 -28.30 -48.79
CA GLY A 27 -41.50 -28.34 -50.18
C GLY A 27 -42.94 -27.74 -50.32
N HIS A 28 -43.26 -27.24 -51.52
CA HIS A 28 -44.60 -26.85 -52.07
C HIS A 28 -45.38 -25.57 -51.65
N SER A 29 -45.98 -24.98 -52.71
CA SER A 29 -47.04 -23.94 -52.81
C SER A 29 -46.73 -22.47 -52.47
N GLY A 30 -46.98 -21.58 -53.46
CA GLY A 30 -47.12 -20.12 -53.32
C GLY A 30 -48.60 -19.68 -53.43
N PRO A 31 -48.95 -18.44 -53.90
CA PRO A 31 -48.12 -17.39 -54.50
C PRO A 31 -48.29 -15.97 -53.90
N CYS A 32 -47.65 -14.99 -54.55
CA CYS A 32 -47.69 -13.53 -54.30
C CYS A 32 -49.08 -12.89 -54.63
N PRO A 33 -49.37 -11.61 -54.28
CA PRO A 33 -48.84 -10.47 -55.04
C PRO A 33 -48.51 -9.16 -54.24
N ALA A 34 -48.00 -8.16 -54.96
CA ALA A 34 -47.52 -6.85 -54.49
C ALA A 34 -48.62 -5.76 -54.31
N PHE A 35 -48.27 -4.57 -53.80
CA PHE A 35 -48.48 -3.25 -54.45
C PHE A 35 -47.95 -2.05 -53.59
N LEU A 36 -47.51 -0.97 -54.26
CA LEU A 36 -47.20 0.39 -53.75
C LEU A 36 -48.40 1.34 -54.09
N PRO A 37 -48.35 2.68 -53.86
CA PRO A 37 -48.31 3.45 -52.61
C PRO A 37 -49.45 4.51 -52.53
N HIS A 38 -49.52 5.37 -51.49
CA HIS A 38 -49.82 6.85 -51.53
C HIS A 38 -50.58 7.50 -50.34
N VAL A 39 -50.10 8.71 -49.97
CA VAL A 39 -50.82 9.98 -49.64
C VAL A 39 -51.36 10.30 -48.21
N LEU A 40 -51.22 11.59 -47.86
CA LEU A 40 -51.54 12.35 -46.62
C LEU A 40 -53.02 12.84 -46.59
N PRO A 41 -53.55 13.35 -45.46
CA PRO A 41 -53.47 14.79 -45.07
C PRO A 41 -53.09 14.99 -43.57
N SER A 42 -52.43 16.02 -43.02
CA SER A 42 -52.34 17.50 -43.19
C SER A 42 -53.19 18.33 -42.19
N CYS A 43 -52.53 19.01 -41.24
CA CYS A 43 -52.86 20.29 -40.53
C CYS A 43 -51.95 20.39 -39.28
N SER A 44 -51.00 21.31 -39.03
CA SER A 44 -50.74 22.73 -39.31
C SER A 44 -51.06 23.68 -38.14
N THR A 45 -50.03 24.09 -37.38
CA THR A 45 -49.91 25.42 -36.74
C THR A 45 -48.43 25.80 -36.60
N SER A 46 -48.14 27.10 -36.59
CA SER A 46 -46.86 27.72 -36.99
C SER A 46 -45.99 28.25 -35.85
N VAL A 47 -44.66 28.25 -36.05
CA VAL A 47 -43.68 29.08 -35.32
C VAL A 47 -42.68 29.67 -36.33
N PRO A 48 -42.33 30.97 -36.28
CA PRO A 48 -41.52 31.63 -37.32
C PRO A 48 -39.99 31.48 -37.13
N ARG A 49 -39.24 31.63 -38.23
CA ARG A 49 -37.76 31.64 -38.29
C ARG A 49 -37.19 33.04 -38.50
N SER A 50 -36.24 33.43 -37.67
CA SER A 50 -35.17 34.42 -37.91
C SER A 50 -34.19 34.33 -36.72
N SER A 51 -32.86 34.34 -36.83
CA SER A 51 -31.95 34.54 -37.98
C SER A 51 -30.69 33.68 -37.79
N LEU A 52 -30.17 33.10 -38.88
CA LEU A 52 -28.84 32.46 -38.92
C LEU A 52 -27.84 33.45 -39.52
N CYS A 53 -26.92 34.01 -38.73
CA CYS A 53 -25.71 34.68 -39.23
C CYS A 53 -24.67 34.91 -38.12
N GLN A 54 -23.39 34.92 -38.50
CA GLN A 54 -22.23 35.32 -37.70
C GLN A 54 -21.86 34.48 -36.46
N LEU A 55 -21.27 33.32 -36.70
CA LEU A 55 -20.03 32.94 -36.01
C LEU A 55 -18.88 33.33 -36.95
N GLN A 56 -18.32 34.54 -36.76
CA GLN A 56 -17.08 34.97 -37.39
C GLN A 56 -15.91 34.70 -36.45
N ASP A 57 -14.73 34.49 -37.05
CA ASP A 57 -13.51 34.08 -36.37
C ASP A 57 -13.10 35.06 -35.25
N LEU A 58 -13.18 34.60 -34.00
CA LEU A 58 -12.41 35.18 -32.91
C LEU A 58 -10.96 34.75 -33.07
N VAL A 59 -10.26 35.43 -33.98
CA VAL A 59 -8.79 35.44 -34.01
C VAL A 59 -8.33 36.05 -32.70
N MET A 60 -7.95 35.17 -31.76
CA MET A 60 -7.22 35.57 -30.57
C MET A 60 -5.93 36.26 -31.03
N PRO A 61 -5.56 37.44 -30.49
CA PRO A 61 -4.30 38.07 -30.85
C PRO A 61 -3.16 37.13 -30.45
N ASP A 62 -2.19 36.94 -31.36
CA ASP A 62 -0.98 36.16 -31.11
C ASP A 62 -0.14 36.82 -29.99
N THR A 63 -0.45 36.50 -28.74
CA THR A 63 0.50 36.62 -27.64
C THR A 63 1.66 35.67 -27.93
N PRO A 64 2.93 36.11 -27.76
CA PRO A 64 4.07 35.27 -28.05
C PRO A 64 3.98 33.99 -27.20
N SER A 65 3.91 32.84 -27.89
CA SER A 65 3.68 31.51 -27.30
C SER A 65 4.58 31.26 -26.09
N ALA A 66 4.04 31.53 -24.91
CA ALA A 66 4.67 31.20 -23.65
C ALA A 66 4.79 29.67 -23.60
N SER A 67 6.01 29.15 -23.47
CA SER A 67 6.19 27.71 -23.30
C SER A 67 5.34 27.24 -22.12
N PRO A 68 4.60 26.12 -22.25
CA PRO A 68 3.75 25.63 -21.17
C PRO A 68 4.56 25.46 -19.87
N PRO A 69 3.97 25.81 -18.71
CA PRO A 69 4.68 25.84 -17.43
C PRO A 69 5.25 24.45 -17.08
N MET A 70 6.41 24.43 -16.41
CA MET A 70 7.00 23.18 -15.93
C MET A 70 6.20 22.64 -14.75
N ILE A 71 5.55 21.48 -14.93
CA ILE A 71 4.76 20.79 -13.92
C ILE A 71 5.64 19.79 -13.19
N ARG A 72 5.60 19.78 -11.85
CA ARG A 72 6.38 18.87 -11.01
C ARG A 72 5.73 17.49 -10.95
N LEU A 73 6.51 16.43 -11.19
CA LEU A 73 6.09 15.03 -11.04
C LEU A 73 6.56 14.42 -9.71
N GLN A 74 7.79 14.75 -9.30
CA GLN A 74 8.44 14.21 -8.11
C GLN A 74 9.53 15.17 -7.62
N GLN A 75 9.54 15.49 -6.32
CA GLN A 75 10.64 16.17 -5.64
C GLN A 75 11.66 15.12 -5.15
N LEU A 76 12.93 15.34 -5.47
CA LEU A 76 14.03 14.58 -4.88
C LEU A 76 14.49 15.27 -3.60
N ARG A 77 14.83 14.44 -2.60
CA ARG A 77 15.05 14.85 -1.19
C ARG A 77 16.08 13.97 -0.52
N TRP A 78 16.60 14.38 0.63
CA TRP A 78 17.57 13.62 1.42
C TRP A 78 17.47 14.00 2.88
N TYR A 79 17.98 13.11 3.72
CA TYR A 79 18.11 13.30 5.16
C TYR A 79 19.49 12.78 5.56
N GLY A 80 20.04 13.33 6.65
CA GLY A 80 21.38 13.02 7.13
C GLY A 80 21.59 11.61 7.66
N GLU A 81 22.60 11.46 8.51
CA GLU A 81 23.08 10.17 9.00
C GLU A 81 21.96 9.30 9.60
N GLY A 82 22.03 8.00 9.33
CA GLY A 82 21.03 7.01 9.76
C GLY A 82 19.84 6.82 8.82
N ARG A 83 19.57 7.73 7.87
CA ARG A 83 18.53 7.55 6.84
C ARG A 83 19.00 7.74 5.40
N GLU A 84 20.21 8.25 5.21
CA GLU A 84 20.81 8.61 3.91
C GLU A 84 20.58 7.58 2.78
N SER A 85 20.85 6.29 3.02
CA SER A 85 20.75 5.20 2.02
C SER A 85 19.35 4.95 1.46
N LEU A 86 18.30 5.47 2.11
CA LEU A 86 16.93 5.45 1.57
C LEU A 86 16.70 6.51 0.49
N TYR A 87 17.64 7.44 0.33
CA TYR A 87 17.56 8.59 -0.56
C TYR A 87 18.72 8.64 -1.55
N LEU A 88 19.95 8.37 -1.11
CA LEU A 88 21.15 8.50 -1.93
C LEU A 88 22.28 7.54 -1.53
N HIS A 89 23.20 7.31 -2.46
CA HIS A 89 24.49 6.69 -2.21
C HIS A 89 25.63 7.66 -2.60
N ARG A 90 26.77 7.54 -1.92
CA ARG A 90 27.96 8.37 -2.14
C ARG A 90 29.14 7.50 -2.56
N THR A 91 29.96 8.02 -3.46
CA THR A 91 31.24 7.41 -3.85
C THR A 91 32.32 8.49 -3.88
N ASP A 92 33.44 8.25 -3.21
CA ASP A 92 34.59 9.15 -3.22
C ASP A 92 35.58 8.71 -4.31
N THR A 93 36.04 9.66 -5.12
CA THR A 93 36.99 9.38 -6.21
C THR A 93 38.46 9.43 -5.74
N LYS A 94 38.71 9.85 -4.50
CA LYS A 94 40.05 10.02 -3.89
C LYS A 94 40.31 9.16 -2.65
N GLY A 95 39.32 8.45 -2.11
CA GLY A 95 39.48 7.64 -0.89
C GLY A 95 38.48 6.48 -0.77
N PRO A 96 38.69 5.55 0.19
CA PRO A 96 37.85 4.35 0.34
C PRO A 96 36.51 4.60 1.03
N ALA A 97 36.27 5.78 1.62
CA ALA A 97 35.02 6.15 2.27
C ALA A 97 34.74 7.66 2.09
N PRO A 98 33.53 8.05 1.66
CA PRO A 98 33.18 9.45 1.44
C PRO A 98 33.01 10.22 2.75
N GLN A 99 33.65 11.39 2.86
CA GLN A 99 33.44 12.33 3.96
C GLN A 99 31.96 12.71 4.10
N PRO A 100 31.42 12.92 5.32
CA PRO A 100 30.04 13.32 5.54
C PRO A 100 29.65 14.56 4.72
N LEU A 101 28.43 14.58 4.19
CA LEU A 101 27.92 15.82 3.59
C LEU A 101 27.57 16.83 4.70
N PRO A 102 27.79 18.14 4.49
CA PRO A 102 27.28 19.18 5.36
C PRO A 102 25.78 19.02 5.57
N GLN A 103 25.35 18.94 6.83
CA GLN A 103 23.94 18.86 7.17
C GLN A 103 23.25 20.21 6.93
N THR A 104 22.05 20.14 6.39
CA THR A 104 21.15 21.26 6.11
C THR A 104 19.81 20.99 6.79
N ASP A 105 19.14 22.04 7.27
CA ASP A 105 17.84 21.89 7.93
C ASP A 105 16.71 21.54 6.94
N GLU A 106 16.91 21.84 5.66
CA GLU A 106 15.94 21.61 4.58
C GLU A 106 16.28 20.33 3.80
N PRO A 107 15.37 19.34 3.72
CA PRO A 107 15.62 18.06 3.03
C PRO A 107 15.67 18.18 1.50
N THR A 108 15.61 19.40 0.96
CA THR A 108 15.81 19.74 -0.46
C THR A 108 17.06 20.60 -0.69
N ASP A 109 17.92 20.79 0.31
CA ASP A 109 19.21 21.49 0.17
C ASP A 109 20.44 20.56 0.29
N LEU A 110 21.16 20.31 -0.81
CA LEU A 110 22.27 19.34 -0.91
C LEU A 110 23.58 20.08 -1.17
N SER A 111 24.47 20.04 -0.18
CA SER A 111 25.86 20.44 -0.40
C SER A 111 26.62 19.35 -1.16
N LEU A 112 27.39 19.75 -2.16
CA LEU A 112 28.25 18.90 -2.97
C LEU A 112 29.72 19.31 -2.77
N VAL A 113 30.60 18.32 -2.64
CA VAL A 113 32.04 18.49 -2.46
C VAL A 113 32.77 17.97 -3.69
N ALA A 114 33.82 18.66 -4.12
CA ALA A 114 34.66 18.21 -5.22
C ALA A 114 35.23 16.82 -4.94
N HIS A 115 35.29 15.98 -5.97
CA HIS A 115 35.74 14.58 -5.91
C HIS A 115 34.75 13.57 -5.29
N GLN A 116 33.59 13.99 -4.80
CA GLN A 116 32.50 13.07 -4.47
C GLN A 116 31.47 12.98 -5.60
N ILE A 117 30.95 11.77 -5.82
CA ILE A 117 29.78 11.49 -6.63
C ILE A 117 28.62 11.17 -5.69
N VAL A 118 27.50 11.87 -5.86
CA VAL A 118 26.26 11.66 -5.11
C VAL A 118 25.20 11.14 -6.08
N ALA A 119 24.80 9.88 -5.92
CA ALA A 119 23.72 9.26 -6.68
C ALA A 119 22.43 9.35 -5.89
N LEU A 120 21.38 9.98 -6.42
CA LEU A 120 20.06 10.01 -5.78
C LEU A 120 19.25 8.75 -6.13
N ASP A 121 19.84 7.59 -5.89
CA ASP A 121 19.36 6.26 -6.27
C ASP A 121 18.81 5.45 -5.07
N GLY A 122 18.47 6.09 -3.96
CA GLY A 122 17.68 5.47 -2.89
C GLY A 122 16.18 5.38 -3.23
N TYR A 123 15.45 4.49 -2.55
CA TYR A 123 14.03 4.21 -2.79
C TYR A 123 13.14 5.45 -2.91
N HIS A 124 13.41 6.53 -2.17
CA HIS A 124 12.60 7.76 -2.24
C HIS A 124 12.87 8.64 -3.47
N ASN A 125 14.04 8.53 -4.11
CA ASN A 125 14.48 9.41 -5.19
C ASN A 125 14.50 8.76 -6.58
N GLN A 126 14.56 7.43 -6.64
CA GLN A 126 14.36 6.69 -7.89
C GLN A 126 13.02 7.08 -8.54
N PHE A 127 13.00 7.20 -9.87
CA PHE A 127 11.82 7.48 -10.67
C PHE A 127 11.49 6.26 -11.54
N ALA A 128 10.31 5.67 -11.33
CA ALA A 128 9.87 4.47 -12.06
C ALA A 128 9.36 4.82 -13.47
N GLN A 129 10.26 5.24 -14.37
CA GLN A 129 9.93 5.65 -15.75
C GLN A 129 9.02 4.63 -16.46
N GLY A 130 9.23 3.32 -16.26
CA GLY A 130 8.38 2.28 -16.84
C GLY A 130 6.91 2.41 -16.43
N LEU A 131 6.64 2.63 -15.14
CA LEU A 131 5.27 2.79 -14.62
C LEU A 131 4.62 4.07 -15.17
N TRP A 132 5.35 5.18 -15.23
CA TRP A 132 4.83 6.41 -15.84
C TRP A 132 4.59 6.25 -17.34
N HIS A 133 5.44 5.52 -18.05
CA HIS A 133 5.29 5.31 -19.50
C HIS A 133 4.16 4.33 -19.86
N SER A 134 3.94 3.30 -19.06
CA SER A 134 2.92 2.27 -19.31
C SER A 134 1.52 2.66 -18.83
N GLU A 135 1.40 3.50 -17.79
CA GLU A 135 0.12 3.80 -17.15
C GLU A 135 -0.35 5.24 -17.33
N CYS A 136 0.54 6.17 -17.68
CA CYS A 136 0.26 7.60 -17.76
C CYS A 136 0.52 8.20 -19.16
N ALA A 137 -0.26 9.20 -19.56
CA ALA A 137 -0.02 9.93 -20.81
C ALA A 137 1.05 11.01 -20.59
N LEU A 138 2.28 10.58 -20.36
CA LEU A 138 3.45 11.44 -20.16
C LEU A 138 4.36 11.35 -21.41
N HIS A 139 4.51 12.46 -22.13
CA HIS A 139 5.25 12.47 -23.41
C HIS A 139 6.66 13.05 -23.30
N ASP A 140 6.88 13.94 -22.34
CA ASP A 140 8.19 14.50 -22.01
C ASP A 140 8.46 14.44 -20.52
N MET A 141 9.75 14.40 -20.17
CA MET A 141 10.22 14.51 -18.80
C MET A 141 11.64 15.08 -18.80
N SER A 142 11.93 15.91 -17.80
CA SER A 142 13.25 16.46 -17.53
C SER A 142 13.52 16.59 -16.04
N LEU A 143 14.79 16.70 -15.69
CA LEU A 143 15.26 17.03 -14.35
C LEU A 143 15.40 18.56 -14.23
N GLY A 144 14.62 19.16 -13.34
CA GLY A 144 14.69 20.59 -12.99
C GLY A 144 15.64 20.82 -11.82
N LEU A 145 16.57 21.76 -11.97
CA LEU A 145 17.65 22.01 -11.02
C LEU A 145 17.76 23.51 -10.67
N CYS A 146 17.80 23.83 -9.38
CA CYS A 146 18.21 25.15 -8.86
C CYS A 146 19.32 24.98 -7.81
N GLY A 147 20.11 26.03 -7.60
CA GLY A 147 21.19 26.02 -6.62
C GLY A 147 22.30 27.00 -6.96
N GLN A 148 23.52 26.69 -6.52
CA GLN A 148 24.69 27.56 -6.65
C GLN A 148 25.95 26.75 -6.98
N GLY A 149 26.89 27.36 -7.69
CA GLY A 149 28.15 26.73 -8.08
C GLY A 149 28.04 25.90 -9.37
N ARG A 150 29.10 25.17 -9.69
CA ARG A 150 29.24 24.44 -10.95
C ARG A 150 29.23 22.94 -10.69
N ILE A 151 28.28 22.24 -11.31
CA ILE A 151 28.10 20.80 -11.13
C ILE A 151 28.31 20.04 -12.43
N ARG A 152 28.57 18.74 -12.31
CA ARG A 152 28.32 17.76 -13.36
C ARG A 152 27.06 16.99 -12.98
N VAL A 153 26.20 16.76 -13.96
CA VAL A 153 25.02 15.90 -13.85
C VAL A 153 25.09 14.79 -14.88
N GLN A 154 24.71 13.58 -14.47
CA GLN A 154 24.48 12.44 -15.34
C GLN A 154 23.13 11.82 -14.97
N ILE A 155 22.26 11.57 -15.94
CA ILE A 155 21.06 10.76 -15.71
C ILE A 155 21.44 9.30 -15.92
N CYS A 156 21.16 8.48 -14.92
CA CYS A 156 21.42 7.05 -14.91
C CYS A 156 20.09 6.29 -14.79
N GLY A 157 20.13 5.00 -15.10
CA GLY A 157 18.95 4.14 -14.98
C GLY A 157 19.27 2.66 -15.10
N GLN A 158 18.22 1.85 -15.05
CA GLN A 158 18.26 0.44 -15.40
C GLN A 158 17.12 0.09 -16.35
N ASP A 159 17.36 -0.84 -17.25
CA ASP A 159 16.31 -1.48 -18.05
C ASP A 159 15.59 -2.61 -17.31
N ALA A 160 14.61 -3.24 -17.96
CA ALA A 160 13.83 -4.34 -17.40
C ALA A 160 14.68 -5.59 -17.09
N GLN A 161 15.83 -5.76 -17.75
CA GLN A 161 16.77 -6.86 -17.51
C GLN A 161 17.75 -6.55 -16.35
N GLY A 162 17.77 -5.31 -15.84
CA GLY A 162 18.69 -4.85 -14.80
C GLY A 162 20.07 -4.47 -15.33
N ARG A 163 20.21 -4.16 -16.62
CA ARG A 163 21.44 -3.58 -17.17
C ARG A 163 21.48 -2.09 -16.82
N ASP A 164 22.57 -1.64 -16.21
CA ASP A 164 22.81 -0.22 -15.92
C ASP A 164 22.97 0.57 -17.23
N LEU A 165 22.28 1.71 -17.30
CA LEU A 165 22.30 2.67 -18.39
C LEU A 165 22.80 4.01 -17.85
N ARG A 166 23.64 4.72 -18.60
CA ARG A 166 24.24 6.00 -18.20
C ARG A 166 24.23 6.97 -19.36
N ASP A 167 23.68 8.16 -19.16
CA ASP A 167 23.67 9.23 -20.16
C ASP A 167 25.04 9.93 -20.28
N ARG A 168 25.17 10.91 -21.17
CA ARG A 168 26.36 11.76 -21.23
C ARG A 168 26.42 12.73 -20.04
N GLU A 169 27.54 12.72 -19.33
CA GLU A 169 27.83 13.69 -18.27
C GLU A 169 27.82 15.12 -18.84
N THR A 170 27.06 16.02 -18.19
CA THR A 170 26.86 17.40 -18.62
C THR A 170 27.25 18.36 -17.50
N VAL A 171 28.03 19.40 -17.83
CA VAL A 171 28.44 20.43 -16.87
C VAL A 171 27.43 21.58 -16.87
N LEU A 172 26.86 21.91 -15.72
CA LEU A 172 25.89 23.00 -15.54
C LEU A 172 26.38 24.02 -14.49
N GLU A 173 26.05 25.29 -14.70
CA GLU A 173 26.29 26.38 -13.75
C GLU A 173 24.97 26.80 -13.10
N LEU A 174 24.79 26.45 -11.83
CA LEU A 174 23.55 26.66 -11.10
C LEU A 174 23.44 28.09 -10.60
N GLN A 175 22.21 28.63 -10.68
CA GLN A 175 21.85 29.93 -10.12
C GLN A 175 20.48 29.79 -9.45
N GLU A 176 20.32 30.34 -8.25
CA GLU A 176 19.13 30.18 -7.40
C GLU A 176 17.84 30.57 -8.14
N ASN A 177 17.90 31.71 -8.84
CA ASN A 177 16.77 32.33 -9.53
C ASN A 177 16.64 31.91 -11.00
N ARG A 178 17.42 30.94 -11.49
CA ARG A 178 17.40 30.50 -12.90
C ARG A 178 17.37 28.97 -13.00
N PRO A 179 16.17 28.36 -12.93
CA PRO A 179 16.01 26.92 -13.03
C PRO A 179 16.61 26.38 -14.33
N GLN A 180 17.47 25.38 -14.22
CA GLN A 180 17.98 24.62 -15.37
C GLN A 180 17.12 23.38 -15.59
N SER A 181 17.02 22.92 -16.85
CA SER A 181 16.28 21.70 -17.21
C SER A 181 17.19 20.78 -18.02
N HIS A 182 17.35 19.54 -17.56
CA HIS A 182 18.19 18.53 -18.18
C HIS A 182 17.35 17.29 -18.47
N ALA A 183 17.08 17.00 -19.74
CA ALA A 183 16.26 15.87 -20.16
C ALA A 183 17.12 14.62 -20.38
N PRO A 184 16.68 13.40 -19.97
CA PRO A 184 17.39 12.18 -20.32
C PRO A 184 17.43 12.01 -21.84
N SER A 185 18.51 11.49 -22.40
CA SER A 185 18.67 11.25 -23.84
C SER A 185 17.67 10.23 -24.38
N ALA A 186 17.48 10.23 -25.70
CA ALA A 186 16.50 9.36 -26.36
C ALA A 186 16.75 7.86 -26.08
N GLU A 187 18.01 7.45 -25.92
CA GLU A 187 18.40 6.08 -25.59
C GLU A 187 17.95 5.68 -24.17
N ILE A 188 18.20 6.54 -23.19
CA ILE A 188 17.77 6.37 -21.78
C ILE A 188 16.23 6.33 -21.70
N ARG A 189 15.54 7.27 -22.36
CA ARG A 189 14.07 7.32 -22.38
C ARG A 189 13.44 6.08 -23.03
N ALA A 190 14.10 5.45 -23.99
CA ALA A 190 13.59 4.28 -24.69
C ALA A 190 13.81 2.94 -23.94
N GLN A 191 14.87 2.85 -23.12
CA GLN A 191 15.28 1.57 -22.51
C GLN A 191 15.09 1.49 -20.99
N ALA A 192 15.18 2.61 -20.27
CA ALA A 192 15.12 2.58 -18.81
C ALA A 192 13.70 2.36 -18.27
N VAL A 193 13.57 1.51 -17.25
CA VAL A 193 12.34 1.35 -16.45
C VAL A 193 12.45 2.09 -15.10
N ILE A 194 13.66 2.32 -14.61
CA ILE A 194 13.97 3.10 -13.40
C ILE A 194 15.07 4.11 -13.74
N LEU A 195 14.96 5.33 -13.22
CA LEU A 195 15.93 6.42 -13.38
C LEU A 195 16.35 7.03 -12.05
N TRP A 196 17.55 7.59 -12.01
CA TRP A 196 18.05 8.48 -10.95
C TRP A 196 19.10 9.45 -11.52
N PRO A 197 19.28 10.64 -10.94
CA PRO A 197 20.41 11.51 -11.27
C PRO A 197 21.64 11.20 -10.39
N GLU A 198 22.82 11.39 -10.97
CA GLU A 198 24.11 11.44 -10.29
C GLU A 198 24.72 12.84 -10.44
N PHE A 199 25.33 13.33 -9.37
CA PHE A 199 25.92 14.68 -9.29
C PHE A 199 27.36 14.63 -8.77
N SER A 200 28.20 15.53 -9.25
CA SER A 200 29.48 15.87 -8.61
C SER A 200 29.77 17.36 -8.74
N ALA A 201 30.48 17.95 -7.79
CA ALA A 201 30.90 19.34 -7.90
C ALA A 201 32.14 19.47 -8.81
N CYS A 202 32.12 20.46 -9.69
CA CYS A 202 33.32 20.91 -10.38
C CYS A 202 34.14 21.78 -9.43
N GLY A 203 35.23 21.24 -8.86
CA GLY A 203 36.15 22.01 -8.04
C GLY A 203 36.68 23.28 -8.75
N PRO A 204 37.17 24.27 -7.98
CA PRO A 204 37.47 25.61 -8.47
C PRO A 204 38.46 25.61 -9.65
N THR A 205 37.91 25.84 -10.84
CA THR A 205 38.60 26.09 -12.13
C THR A 205 39.87 25.27 -12.40
N GLY A 206 39.67 24.06 -12.94
CA GLY A 206 40.62 23.45 -13.87
C GLY A 206 41.57 22.40 -13.29
N THR A 207 41.18 21.13 -13.43
CA THR A 207 42.14 20.02 -13.67
C THR A 207 41.39 18.81 -14.21
N THR A 208 41.71 18.45 -15.47
CA THR A 208 41.66 17.12 -16.13
C THR A 208 40.44 16.17 -15.98
N PRO A 209 40.12 15.35 -17.01
CA PRO A 209 39.15 14.27 -16.86
C PRO A 209 39.66 13.20 -15.88
N LEU A 210 38.77 12.62 -15.08
CA LEU A 210 39.04 11.31 -14.47
C LEU A 210 39.06 10.23 -15.58
N PRO A 211 39.84 9.14 -15.41
CA PRO A 211 39.85 8.05 -16.37
C PRO A 211 38.48 7.37 -16.43
N ALA A 212 38.07 6.96 -17.63
CA ALA A 212 36.87 6.16 -17.80
C ALA A 212 36.97 4.87 -16.98
N ALA A 213 35.90 4.53 -16.25
CA ALA A 213 35.76 3.20 -15.65
C ALA A 213 35.90 2.13 -16.76
N PRO A 214 36.51 0.97 -16.46
CA PRO A 214 36.93 0.03 -17.51
C PRO A 214 35.74 -0.45 -18.34
N ALA A 215 35.81 -0.20 -19.65
CA ALA A 215 34.91 -0.80 -20.62
C ALA A 215 35.00 -2.33 -20.54
N GLY A 216 33.87 -3.01 -20.73
CA GLY A 216 33.73 -4.44 -20.44
C GLY A 216 34.79 -5.31 -21.08
N GLY A 217 35.57 -6.02 -20.25
CA GLY A 217 36.37 -7.14 -20.70
C GLY A 217 35.45 -8.30 -21.09
N HIS A 218 35.53 -8.76 -22.33
CA HIS A 218 34.86 -9.98 -22.76
C HIS A 218 35.37 -11.18 -21.96
N ALA A 219 34.58 -11.67 -21.00
CA ALA A 219 34.74 -13.02 -20.48
C ALA A 219 34.13 -13.99 -21.51
N ALA A 220 34.99 -14.78 -22.15
CA ALA A 220 34.56 -15.82 -23.08
C ALA A 220 33.73 -16.90 -22.36
N ALA A 221 32.84 -17.57 -23.11
CA ALA A 221 32.03 -18.65 -22.58
C ALA A 221 32.90 -19.81 -22.04
N SER A 222 32.66 -20.20 -20.79
CA SER A 222 33.20 -21.41 -20.18
C SER A 222 32.07 -22.33 -19.74
N ASP A 223 32.08 -23.51 -20.35
CA ASP A 223 31.35 -24.77 -20.09
C ASP A 223 30.51 -24.91 -18.79
N PRO A 224 29.20 -25.26 -18.86
CA PRO A 224 28.32 -25.35 -17.70
C PRO A 224 28.42 -26.69 -16.93
N THR A 225 29.62 -27.16 -16.59
CA THR A 225 29.82 -28.36 -15.76
C THR A 225 31.03 -28.26 -14.80
N ASP A 226 30.88 -27.50 -13.71
CA ASP A 226 31.73 -27.64 -12.51
C ASP A 226 30.89 -27.49 -11.22
N PRO A 227 30.85 -28.50 -10.31
CA PRO A 227 30.05 -28.47 -9.08
C PRO A 227 30.63 -27.61 -7.93
N ALA A 228 31.66 -26.79 -8.15
CA ALA A 228 32.31 -25.98 -7.10
C ALA A 228 31.55 -24.71 -6.63
N LEU A 229 30.34 -24.43 -7.13
CA LEU A 229 29.58 -23.20 -6.85
C LEU A 229 28.56 -23.31 -5.68
N VAL A 230 28.88 -24.10 -4.64
CA VAL A 230 28.07 -24.21 -3.40
C VAL A 230 28.92 -24.24 -2.12
N ALA A 231 29.88 -23.33 -1.96
CA ALA A 231 30.57 -23.14 -0.68
C ALA A 231 31.24 -21.77 -0.51
N LEU A 232 30.55 -20.82 0.15
CA LEU A 232 31.15 -19.85 1.08
C LEU A 232 30.06 -19.09 1.86
N ARG A 233 29.32 -19.84 2.69
CA ARG A 233 28.64 -19.27 3.87
C ARG A 233 29.64 -19.18 5.02
N HIS A 234 29.36 -18.26 5.96
CA HIS A 234 30.03 -18.05 7.25
C HIS A 234 31.35 -17.26 7.27
N ARG A 235 31.20 -15.94 7.46
CA ARG A 235 31.67 -15.34 8.72
C ARG A 235 30.44 -14.97 9.56
N GLY A 236 30.54 -15.12 10.88
CA GLY A 236 29.44 -14.85 11.81
C GLY A 236 29.24 -13.35 12.07
N PRO A 237 28.17 -12.96 12.77
CA PRO A 237 28.00 -11.58 13.20
C PRO A 237 29.12 -11.20 14.18
N MET A 238 29.81 -10.09 13.92
CA MET A 238 30.52 -9.40 15.00
C MET A 238 29.47 -8.88 15.99
N ALA A 239 29.74 -9.08 17.28
CA ALA A 239 28.93 -8.47 18.33
C ALA A 239 28.93 -6.94 18.18
N PRO A 240 27.87 -6.23 18.63
CA PRO A 240 27.91 -4.78 18.68
C PRO A 240 29.10 -4.37 19.55
N ALA A 241 30.08 -3.70 18.94
CA ALA A 241 31.12 -3.04 19.70
C ALA A 241 30.42 -2.03 20.62
N LYS A 242 30.77 -2.03 21.92
CA LYS A 242 30.43 -0.91 22.78
C LYS A 242 30.87 0.37 22.08
N ALA A 243 30.00 1.39 22.07
CA ALA A 243 30.47 2.74 21.80
C ALA A 243 31.64 3.03 22.76
N PRO A 244 32.79 3.50 22.26
CA PRO A 244 33.79 4.10 23.13
C PRO A 244 33.12 5.27 23.87
N ASP A 245 33.41 5.41 25.17
CA ASP A 245 32.97 6.58 25.92
C ASP A 245 33.45 7.86 25.23
N GLY A 246 32.60 8.88 25.22
CA GLY A 246 32.71 9.98 24.28
C GLY A 246 33.89 10.91 24.56
N ASP A 247 34.77 11.05 23.56
CA ASP A 247 35.48 12.30 23.34
C ASP A 247 34.65 13.18 22.41
N ALA A 248 34.26 14.36 22.91
CA ALA A 248 33.47 15.31 22.16
C ALA A 248 34.31 15.92 21.02
N TYR A 249 33.98 15.59 19.77
CA TYR A 249 34.45 16.32 18.59
C TYR A 249 33.78 17.71 18.51
N THR A 250 34.09 18.60 19.45
CA THR A 250 33.87 20.04 19.31
C THR A 250 34.90 20.61 18.35
N GLY A 251 34.69 20.34 17.06
CA GLY A 251 35.54 20.76 15.96
C GLY A 251 34.71 21.02 14.71
N ALA A 252 33.89 22.07 14.75
CA ALA A 252 33.06 22.50 13.63
C ALA A 252 33.92 23.13 12.52
N HIS A 253 34.74 22.33 11.86
CA HIS A 253 35.33 22.67 10.58
C HIS A 253 34.23 22.51 9.53
N SER A 254 33.65 23.63 9.09
CA SER A 254 32.74 23.65 7.94
C SER A 254 33.48 23.10 6.73
N LEU A 255 33.12 21.89 6.29
CA LEU A 255 33.65 21.30 5.07
C LEU A 255 33.39 22.26 3.89
N PRO A 256 34.36 22.48 3.00
CA PRO A 256 34.18 23.38 1.87
C PRO A 256 33.06 22.85 0.96
N VAL A 257 32.06 23.71 0.70
CA VAL A 257 30.96 23.42 -0.22
C VAL A 257 31.32 23.99 -1.59
N ASP A 258 31.61 23.12 -2.55
CA ASP A 258 31.99 23.52 -3.92
C ASP A 258 30.76 23.83 -4.79
N ALA A 259 29.63 23.18 -4.52
CA ALA A 259 28.34 23.50 -5.13
C ALA A 259 27.18 23.13 -4.19
N ARG A 260 26.01 23.72 -4.41
CA ARG A 260 24.79 23.52 -3.62
C ARG A 260 23.60 23.30 -4.55
N LEU A 261 22.78 22.29 -4.31
CA LEU A 261 21.51 22.05 -5.01
C LEU A 261 20.36 22.34 -4.05
N SER A 262 19.63 23.44 -4.27
CA SER A 262 18.50 23.86 -3.44
C SER A 262 17.15 23.31 -3.93
N ARG A 263 17.10 22.82 -5.18
CA ARG A 263 15.94 22.15 -5.75
C ARG A 263 16.39 21.12 -6.79
N CYS A 264 15.87 19.90 -6.68
CA CYS A 264 16.01 18.85 -7.68
C CYS A 264 14.64 18.16 -7.88
N VAL A 265 14.07 18.26 -9.07
CA VAL A 265 12.72 17.74 -9.38
C VAL A 265 12.69 16.97 -10.70
N TRP A 266 11.93 15.88 -10.77
CA TRP A 266 11.41 15.40 -12.05
C TRP A 266 10.19 16.23 -12.44
N GLN A 267 10.16 16.71 -13.68
CA GLN A 267 9.17 17.66 -14.18
C GLN A 267 8.88 17.47 -15.67
N THR A 268 7.73 17.96 -16.12
CA THR A 268 7.24 17.81 -17.50
C THR A 268 6.62 19.11 -18.02
N ARG A 269 6.51 19.24 -19.34
CA ARG A 269 5.69 20.26 -20.04
C ARG A 269 4.37 19.69 -20.55
N THR A 270 4.23 18.37 -20.56
CA THR A 270 2.98 17.69 -20.92
C THR A 270 1.91 18.13 -19.91
N PRO A 271 0.77 18.70 -20.33
CA PRO A 271 -0.28 19.07 -19.40
C PRO A 271 -0.96 17.82 -18.82
N PRO A 272 -1.45 17.86 -17.56
CA PRO A 272 -2.10 16.71 -16.95
C PRO A 272 -3.42 16.39 -17.66
N ARG A 273 -3.77 15.09 -17.76
CA ARG A 273 -5.03 14.63 -18.38
C ARG A 273 -6.26 15.11 -17.60
N GLN A 274 -6.10 15.19 -16.28
CA GLN A 274 -7.13 15.59 -15.33
C GLN A 274 -6.49 16.33 -14.17
N ARG A 275 -7.26 17.14 -13.43
CA ARG A 275 -6.81 17.77 -12.19
C ARG A 275 -7.50 17.06 -11.01
N PRO A 276 -6.82 16.16 -10.28
CA PRO A 276 -7.44 15.49 -9.14
C PRO A 276 -7.82 16.51 -8.05
N ASP A 277 -9.12 16.64 -7.80
CA ASP A 277 -9.65 17.09 -6.51
C ASP A 277 -9.63 15.86 -5.58
N LEU A 278 -8.78 15.90 -4.56
CA LEU A 278 -8.35 14.75 -3.76
C LEU A 278 -8.95 14.79 -2.36
N ALA A 279 -9.80 13.83 -2.05
CA ALA A 279 -10.32 13.59 -0.71
C ALA A 279 -9.42 12.64 0.08
N ILE A 280 -8.64 13.20 1.01
CA ILE A 280 -7.89 12.44 2.01
C ILE A 280 -8.90 12.04 3.11
N ILE A 281 -9.18 10.75 3.25
CA ILE A 281 -10.10 10.22 4.26
C ILE A 281 -9.29 9.44 5.28
N VAL A 282 -9.45 9.81 6.55
CA VAL A 282 -8.79 9.17 7.69
C VAL A 282 -9.85 8.81 8.71
N THR A 283 -9.87 7.54 9.13
CA THR A 283 -10.74 7.09 10.23
C THR A 283 -9.97 7.12 11.54
N THR A 284 -10.63 7.49 12.63
CA THR A 284 -10.00 7.55 13.95
C THR A 284 -10.99 7.18 15.05
N PHE A 285 -10.47 6.65 16.17
CA PHE A 285 -11.25 6.23 17.33
C PHE A 285 -10.44 6.47 18.60
N ARG A 286 -10.75 7.55 19.33
CA ARG A 286 -10.10 7.91 20.61
C ARG A 286 -8.57 8.03 20.52
N ARG A 287 -8.12 8.78 19.50
CA ARG A 287 -6.72 8.97 19.10
C ARG A 287 -6.44 10.45 18.77
N GLU A 288 -6.85 11.32 19.70
CA GLU A 288 -6.84 12.78 19.55
C GLU A 288 -5.43 13.35 19.37
N ALA A 289 -4.40 12.69 19.90
CA ALA A 289 -3.01 13.07 19.68
C ALA A 289 -2.56 12.78 18.24
N GLN A 290 -2.86 11.58 17.73
CA GLN A 290 -2.51 11.15 16.38
C GLN A 290 -3.25 11.99 15.32
N ALA A 291 -4.55 12.21 15.48
CA ALA A 291 -5.34 13.05 14.59
C ALA A 291 -4.82 14.50 14.52
N ARG A 292 -4.38 15.08 15.65
CA ARG A 292 -3.74 16.41 15.68
C ARG A 292 -2.38 16.43 14.99
N ALA A 293 -1.53 15.44 15.23
CA ALA A 293 -0.23 15.31 14.57
C ALA A 293 -0.37 15.15 13.05
N LEU A 294 -1.37 14.38 12.60
CA LEU A 294 -1.73 14.25 11.19
C LEU A 294 -2.20 15.58 10.58
N CYS A 295 -3.10 16.30 11.25
CA CYS A 295 -3.56 17.62 10.81
C CYS A 295 -2.41 18.60 10.63
N ALA A 296 -1.52 18.71 11.60
CA ALA A 296 -0.36 19.61 11.54
C ALA A 296 0.57 19.24 10.37
N ARG A 297 0.82 17.94 10.16
CA ARG A 297 1.65 17.40 9.06
C ARG A 297 1.05 17.62 7.67
N LEU A 298 -0.28 17.58 7.53
CA LEU A 298 -0.97 17.77 6.25
C LEU A 298 -1.36 19.23 5.97
N ALA A 299 -1.33 20.13 6.97
CA ALA A 299 -1.69 21.54 6.80
C ALA A 299 -1.00 22.26 5.62
N PRO A 300 0.28 22.01 5.28
CA PRO A 300 0.91 22.61 4.10
C PRO A 300 0.29 22.18 2.76
N ILE A 301 -0.19 20.93 2.67
CA ILE A 301 -0.87 20.38 1.50
C ILE A 301 -2.28 20.96 1.39
N LEU A 302 -3.03 20.96 2.49
CA LEU A 302 -4.43 21.42 2.51
C LEU A 302 -4.57 22.93 2.30
N SER A 303 -3.52 23.69 2.60
CA SER A 303 -3.48 25.15 2.43
C SER A 303 -3.01 25.60 1.04
N ALA A 304 -2.55 24.69 0.18
CA ALA A 304 -2.14 24.99 -1.19
C ALA A 304 -3.37 25.36 -2.04
N ALA A 305 -3.69 26.65 -2.08
CA ALA A 305 -4.67 27.17 -3.02
C ALA A 305 -4.15 27.05 -4.46
N PRO A 306 -5.00 26.79 -5.46
CA PRO A 306 -4.58 26.92 -6.85
C PRO A 306 -4.16 28.37 -7.11
N GLU A 307 -2.95 28.57 -7.63
CA GLU A 307 -2.42 29.89 -7.98
C GLU A 307 -3.32 30.58 -9.01
N SER A 308 -3.55 31.89 -8.82
CA SER A 308 -3.95 32.77 -9.90
C SER A 308 -2.77 32.98 -10.84
N GLU A 309 -2.98 32.85 -12.15
CA GLU A 309 -1.96 32.78 -13.23
C GLU A 309 -1.09 34.05 -13.42
N THR A 310 -1.05 34.97 -12.45
CA THR A 310 -0.58 36.35 -12.62
C THR A 310 0.69 36.74 -11.84
N ASP A 311 1.24 35.90 -10.96
CA ASP A 311 2.44 36.25 -10.18
C ASP A 311 3.68 35.46 -10.63
N GLN A 312 4.68 36.17 -11.16
CA GLN A 312 5.81 35.57 -11.90
C GLN A 312 7.01 35.19 -11.01
N THR A 313 6.83 35.08 -9.70
CA THR A 313 7.95 34.86 -8.76
C THR A 313 7.63 33.76 -7.74
N PRO A 314 7.93 32.47 -8.03
CA PRO A 314 7.75 31.40 -7.06
C PRO A 314 8.76 31.57 -5.91
N PRO A 315 8.33 31.69 -4.64
CA PRO A 315 9.25 31.71 -3.52
C PRO A 315 9.94 30.33 -3.37
N ALA A 316 11.16 30.31 -2.82
CA ALA A 316 11.98 29.10 -2.67
C ALA A 316 11.33 27.95 -1.85
N ARG A 317 10.22 28.22 -1.16
CA ARG A 317 9.36 27.20 -0.55
C ARG A 317 8.52 26.53 -1.64
N ALA A 318 9.07 25.46 -2.24
CA ALA A 318 8.41 24.66 -3.26
C ALA A 318 6.98 24.28 -2.83
N HIS A 319 5.99 24.95 -3.43
CA HIS A 319 4.58 24.65 -3.16
C HIS A 319 4.28 23.22 -3.61
N LEU A 320 3.65 22.44 -2.72
CA LEU A 320 3.16 21.11 -3.05
C LEU A 320 1.93 21.29 -3.96
N ASP A 321 2.15 21.33 -5.27
CA ASP A 321 1.04 21.33 -6.23
C ASP A 321 0.34 19.97 -6.19
N THR A 322 -0.66 19.90 -5.32
CA THR A 322 -1.56 18.77 -5.06
C THR A 322 -2.99 19.10 -5.48
N GLY A 323 -3.18 20.14 -6.30
CA GLY A 323 -4.50 20.69 -6.61
C GLY A 323 -5.32 20.99 -5.35
N ARG A 324 -6.65 20.79 -5.43
CA ARG A 324 -7.54 20.88 -4.27
C ARG A 324 -7.47 19.59 -3.46
N ALA A 325 -6.60 19.56 -2.45
CA ALA A 325 -6.61 18.52 -1.44
C ALA A 325 -7.51 18.92 -0.25
N ARG A 326 -8.36 17.99 0.20
CA ARG A 326 -9.27 18.18 1.35
C ARG A 326 -9.19 16.96 2.28
N LEU A 327 -9.21 17.19 3.59
CA LEU A 327 -9.10 16.16 4.62
C LEU A 327 -10.46 15.92 5.30
N TRP A 328 -10.91 14.68 5.34
CA TRP A 328 -12.04 14.22 6.16
C TRP A 328 -11.53 13.29 7.26
N LEU A 329 -11.53 13.82 8.50
CA LEU A 329 -11.38 13.02 9.72
C LEU A 329 -12.74 12.46 10.11
N ILE A 330 -12.89 11.14 10.00
CA ILE A 330 -14.11 10.43 10.39
C ILE A 330 -13.91 9.91 11.83
N ASP A 331 -14.52 10.62 12.78
CA ASP A 331 -14.40 10.32 14.20
C ASP A 331 -15.42 9.26 14.63
N ASN A 332 -15.00 7.99 14.55
CA ASN A 332 -15.75 6.85 15.06
C ASN A 332 -15.87 6.85 16.60
N GLY A 333 -15.08 7.67 17.30
CA GLY A 333 -15.06 7.79 18.76
C GLY A 333 -16.05 8.82 19.30
N CYS A 334 -16.44 9.80 18.47
CA CYS A 334 -17.16 11.02 18.86
C CYS A 334 -16.49 11.72 20.06
N SER A 335 -15.15 11.77 20.05
CA SER A 335 -14.30 12.28 21.12
C SER A 335 -13.32 13.38 20.67
N LEU A 336 -13.24 13.67 19.36
CA LEU A 336 -12.42 14.76 18.83
C LEU A 336 -13.05 16.14 19.08
N THR A 337 -12.64 16.77 20.18
CA THR A 337 -12.74 18.22 20.37
C THR A 337 -11.47 18.88 19.83
N MET A 338 -11.59 19.64 18.74
CA MET A 338 -10.49 20.42 18.15
C MET A 338 -10.88 21.89 18.08
N ASP A 339 -10.14 22.75 18.76
CA ASP A 339 -10.47 24.19 18.88
C ASP A 339 -10.39 24.93 17.53
N ALA A 340 -9.54 24.45 16.62
CA ALA A 340 -9.55 24.80 15.20
C ALA A 340 -9.00 23.64 14.35
N LEU A 341 -9.67 23.35 13.22
CA LEU A 341 -9.14 22.51 12.14
C LEU A 341 -8.33 23.36 11.16
N PRO A 342 -7.27 22.82 10.51
CA PRO A 342 -6.64 23.48 9.37
C PRO A 342 -7.66 23.78 8.26
N LYS A 343 -7.42 24.84 7.48
CA LYS A 343 -8.24 25.14 6.30
C LYS A 343 -8.21 23.94 5.35
N GLY A 344 -9.38 23.51 4.87
CA GLY A 344 -9.52 22.30 4.04
C GLY A 344 -9.62 20.99 4.82
N ALA A 345 -9.57 21.00 6.15
CA ALA A 345 -9.86 19.85 7.00
C ALA A 345 -11.28 19.92 7.59
N HIS A 346 -11.95 18.77 7.62
CA HIS A 346 -13.30 18.57 8.12
C HIS A 346 -13.28 17.41 9.12
N CYS A 347 -13.91 17.59 10.29
CA CYS A 347 -14.17 16.48 11.23
C CYS A 347 -15.65 16.10 11.14
N VAL A 348 -15.93 14.80 11.02
CA VAL A 348 -17.28 14.24 10.87
C VAL A 348 -17.50 13.22 11.99
N PRO A 349 -18.39 13.49 12.96
CA PRO A 349 -18.73 12.51 14.00
C PRO A 349 -19.44 11.32 13.36
N ASN A 350 -19.05 10.12 13.78
CA ASN A 350 -19.50 8.87 13.18
C ASN A 350 -19.72 7.80 14.26
N PRO A 351 -20.76 6.95 14.18
CA PRO A 351 -20.89 5.83 15.09
C PRO A 351 -19.79 4.78 14.86
N ASN A 352 -19.41 4.06 15.91
CA ASN A 352 -18.34 3.05 15.84
C ASN A 352 -18.79 1.77 15.11
N LEU A 353 -18.81 1.86 13.78
CA LEU A 353 -18.95 0.74 12.85
C LEU A 353 -17.57 0.26 12.33
N GLY A 354 -16.52 0.54 13.09
CA GLY A 354 -15.13 0.17 12.78
C GLY A 354 -14.53 0.93 11.59
N GLY A 355 -13.40 0.44 11.10
CA GLY A 355 -12.72 0.98 9.91
C GLY A 355 -13.62 0.96 8.69
N SER A 356 -14.31 -0.16 8.44
CA SER A 356 -15.19 -0.31 7.27
C SER A 356 -16.25 0.79 7.20
N GLY A 357 -16.89 1.10 8.34
CA GLY A 357 -17.92 2.16 8.41
C GLY A 357 -17.34 3.58 8.43
N GLY A 358 -16.15 3.77 8.98
CA GLY A 358 -15.45 5.06 8.89
C GLY A 358 -15.07 5.41 7.44
N PHE A 359 -14.45 4.48 6.72
CA PHE A 359 -14.07 4.69 5.32
C PHE A 359 -15.29 4.77 4.40
N ALA A 360 -16.35 4.00 4.65
CA ALA A 360 -17.61 4.14 3.92
C ALA A 360 -18.26 5.51 4.14
N ARG A 361 -18.29 6.03 5.38
CA ARG A 361 -18.76 7.39 5.67
C ARG A 361 -17.93 8.43 4.92
N GLY A 362 -16.60 8.33 4.98
CA GLY A 362 -15.72 9.25 4.27
C GLY A 362 -15.95 9.27 2.76
N LEU A 363 -16.17 8.11 2.12
CA LEU A 363 -16.49 8.04 0.69
C LEU A 363 -17.83 8.73 0.35
N ILE A 364 -18.83 8.63 1.23
CA ILE A 364 -20.11 9.32 1.06
C ILE A 364 -19.89 10.84 1.14
N GLU A 365 -19.13 11.32 2.12
CA GLU A 365 -18.80 12.75 2.24
C GLU A 365 -17.97 13.27 1.05
N ALA A 366 -16.98 12.50 0.58
CA ALA A 366 -16.19 12.85 -0.60
C ALA A 366 -17.03 12.94 -1.88
N ARG A 367 -18.02 12.06 -2.04
CA ARG A 367 -19.00 12.12 -3.14
C ARG A 367 -19.92 13.33 -3.03
N HIS A 368 -20.46 13.62 -1.84
CA HIS A 368 -21.26 14.83 -1.61
C HIS A 368 -20.47 16.11 -1.91
N ALA A 369 -19.19 16.11 -1.55
CA ALA A 369 -18.27 17.21 -1.79
C ALA A 369 -17.67 17.22 -3.21
N GLN A 370 -18.17 16.37 -4.12
CA GLN A 370 -17.80 16.25 -5.54
C GLN A 370 -16.29 16.09 -5.78
N ALA A 371 -15.60 15.40 -4.87
CA ALA A 371 -14.21 15.02 -5.09
C ALA A 371 -14.10 14.04 -6.28
N THR A 372 -12.96 14.07 -6.97
CA THR A 372 -12.70 13.20 -8.14
C THR A 372 -11.90 11.96 -7.76
N HIS A 373 -11.01 12.11 -6.78
CA HIS A 373 -10.10 11.09 -6.30
C HIS A 373 -10.18 11.01 -4.78
N CYS A 374 -9.79 9.86 -4.25
CA CYS A 374 -9.75 9.56 -2.83
C CYS A 374 -8.36 9.06 -2.46
N LEU A 375 -7.90 9.37 -1.25
CA LEU A 375 -6.75 8.76 -0.59
C LEU A 375 -7.18 8.32 0.81
N PHE A 376 -7.23 7.00 1.04
CA PHE A 376 -7.38 6.43 2.37
C PHE A 376 -6.03 6.45 3.11
N MET A 377 -6.06 6.85 4.38
CA MET A 377 -4.93 6.77 5.31
C MET A 377 -5.39 6.38 6.72
N ASP A 378 -4.52 5.68 7.46
CA ASP A 378 -4.71 5.44 8.90
C ASP A 378 -4.25 6.66 9.72
N ASP A 379 -4.81 6.86 10.91
CA ASP A 379 -4.41 7.97 11.80
C ASP A 379 -3.01 7.80 12.43
N ASP A 380 -2.51 6.56 12.55
CA ASP A 380 -1.16 6.22 13.00
C ASP A 380 -0.16 5.93 11.84
N ALA A 381 -0.58 6.09 10.58
CA ALA A 381 0.30 5.95 9.42
C ALA A 381 1.07 7.26 9.13
N SER A 382 2.39 7.19 9.24
CA SER A 382 3.29 8.29 8.88
C SER A 382 3.77 8.17 7.42
N ALA A 383 2.94 8.61 6.48
CA ALA A 383 3.35 8.90 5.10
C ALA A 383 3.87 10.35 4.94
N ASP A 384 4.80 10.55 4.01
CA ASP A 384 5.38 11.86 3.74
C ASP A 384 4.46 12.76 2.88
N PRO A 385 4.38 14.09 3.11
CA PRO A 385 3.71 15.01 2.19
C PRO A 385 4.09 14.86 0.70
N GLU A 386 5.35 14.57 0.39
CA GLU A 386 5.80 14.31 -0.99
C GLU A 386 5.24 13.00 -1.56
N ALA A 387 4.95 11.99 -0.73
CA ALA A 387 4.27 10.78 -1.20
C ALA A 387 2.86 11.11 -1.70
N ILE A 388 2.13 12.00 -1.02
CA ILE A 388 0.81 12.48 -1.44
C ILE A 388 0.91 13.26 -2.74
N ALA A 389 1.88 14.17 -2.87
CA ALA A 389 2.07 14.96 -4.09
C ALA A 389 2.49 14.11 -5.30
N ARG A 390 3.38 13.13 -5.11
CA ARG A 390 3.77 12.18 -6.16
C ARG A 390 2.60 11.31 -6.61
N THR A 391 1.77 10.84 -5.68
CA THR A 391 0.55 10.09 -5.97
C THR A 391 -0.50 10.94 -6.70
N HIS A 392 -0.68 12.20 -6.29
CA HIS A 392 -1.57 13.16 -6.97
C HIS A 392 -1.12 13.38 -8.42
N ALA A 393 0.17 13.71 -8.62
CA ALA A 393 0.74 13.89 -9.95
C ALA A 393 0.56 12.61 -10.79
N TYR A 394 0.84 11.43 -10.25
CA TYR A 394 0.67 10.18 -10.98
C TYR A 394 -0.77 9.97 -11.48
N LEU A 395 -1.76 10.15 -10.60
CA LEU A 395 -3.18 10.05 -10.95
C LEU A 395 -3.63 11.15 -11.92
N ALA A 396 -3.00 12.33 -11.90
CA ALA A 396 -3.29 13.41 -12.85
C ALA A 396 -2.95 13.08 -14.32
N TYR A 397 -1.98 12.16 -14.56
CA TYR A 397 -1.64 11.68 -15.90
C TYR A 397 -2.17 10.26 -16.21
N ALA A 398 -2.79 9.57 -15.25
CA ALA A 398 -3.29 8.20 -15.41
C ALA A 398 -4.22 8.05 -16.62
N THR A 399 -4.00 6.99 -17.41
CA THR A 399 -4.81 6.67 -18.60
C THR A 399 -6.01 5.78 -18.30
N ASP A 400 -5.89 4.93 -17.27
CA ASP A 400 -6.92 4.01 -16.81
C ASP A 400 -7.58 4.55 -15.52
N PRO A 401 -8.91 4.79 -15.49
CA PRO A 401 -9.60 5.28 -14.30
C PRO A 401 -9.60 4.27 -13.15
N ASN A 402 -9.39 2.98 -13.41
CA ASN A 402 -9.31 1.94 -12.37
C ASN A 402 -7.93 1.85 -11.70
N LEU A 403 -6.96 2.67 -12.13
CA LEU A 403 -5.64 2.73 -11.53
C LEU A 403 -5.71 3.23 -10.08
N ALA A 404 -5.13 2.46 -9.18
CA ALA A 404 -5.03 2.79 -7.76
C ALA A 404 -3.56 2.70 -7.30
N VAL A 405 -3.12 3.63 -6.47
CA VAL A 405 -1.77 3.67 -5.90
C VAL A 405 -1.83 3.21 -4.45
N ALA A 406 -1.24 2.05 -4.15
CA ALA A 406 -0.96 1.61 -2.80
C ALA A 406 0.42 2.10 -2.37
N GLY A 407 0.52 2.68 -1.18
CA GLY A 407 1.79 2.95 -0.54
C GLY A 407 2.36 1.68 0.07
N ALA A 408 3.68 1.53 -0.02
CA ALA A 408 4.38 0.50 0.73
C ALA A 408 4.24 0.75 2.24
N LEU A 409 4.49 -0.28 3.05
CA LEU A 409 4.51 -0.20 4.50
C LEU A 409 5.83 -0.71 5.04
N SER A 410 6.47 0.08 5.91
CA SER A 410 7.56 -0.38 6.78
C SER A 410 7.24 -0.12 8.26
N ARG A 411 8.02 -0.73 9.16
CA ARG A 411 7.85 -0.55 10.60
C ARG A 411 8.59 0.71 11.06
N ALA A 412 8.06 1.44 12.03
CA ALA A 412 8.71 2.65 12.56
C ALA A 412 10.09 2.38 13.19
N ASP A 413 10.31 1.19 13.78
CA ASP A 413 11.61 0.79 14.36
C ASP A 413 12.65 0.37 13.30
N GLN A 414 12.19 -0.06 12.12
CA GLN A 414 13.01 -0.52 11.01
C GLN A 414 12.46 0.06 9.69
N PRO A 415 12.54 1.39 9.49
CA PRO A 415 11.86 2.07 8.38
C PRO A 415 12.45 1.69 7.00
N HIS A 416 13.64 1.10 6.98
CA HIS A 416 14.31 0.56 5.79
C HIS A 416 13.82 -0.85 5.42
N VAL A 417 13.17 -1.61 6.30
CA VAL A 417 12.68 -2.96 5.98
C VAL A 417 11.21 -2.92 5.63
N LEU A 418 10.87 -3.34 4.42
CA LEU A 418 9.48 -3.48 4.00
C LEU A 418 8.76 -4.58 4.77
N TRP A 419 7.59 -4.24 5.29
CA TRP A 419 6.57 -5.21 5.68
C TRP A 419 5.77 -5.68 4.46
N GLU A 420 5.34 -4.74 3.62
CA GLU A 420 4.51 -5.01 2.46
C GLU A 420 4.70 -3.93 1.39
N ASN A 421 4.76 -4.32 0.12
CA ASN A 421 4.60 -3.39 -1.00
C ASN A 421 3.59 -3.97 -1.99
N THR A 422 2.31 -3.64 -1.77
CA THR A 422 1.11 -4.38 -2.25
C THR A 422 0.96 -5.79 -1.67
N ALA A 423 -0.25 -6.33 -1.72
CA ALA A 423 -0.53 -7.72 -1.36
C ALA A 423 -1.41 -8.42 -2.39
N HIS A 424 -1.41 -9.75 -2.36
CA HIS A 424 -2.16 -10.60 -3.28
C HIS A 424 -3.05 -11.60 -2.55
N CYS A 425 -4.27 -11.80 -3.05
CA CYS A 425 -5.28 -12.68 -2.46
C CYS A 425 -5.84 -13.67 -3.50
N ASP A 426 -5.21 -14.84 -3.61
CA ASP A 426 -5.67 -15.97 -4.44
C ASP A 426 -6.58 -16.97 -3.71
N LEU A 427 -6.55 -16.91 -2.37
CA LEU A 427 -7.23 -17.77 -1.38
C LEU A 427 -6.87 -17.33 0.04
N PHE A 428 -5.66 -16.79 0.17
CA PHE A 428 -5.11 -16.20 1.38
C PHE A 428 -4.39 -14.92 1.01
N CYS A 429 -4.50 -13.90 1.85
CA CYS A 429 -3.67 -12.71 1.72
C CYS A 429 -2.18 -13.06 1.88
N ARG A 430 -1.34 -12.49 1.01
CA ARG A 430 0.13 -12.59 1.05
C ARG A 430 0.72 -11.21 0.77
N PRO A 431 1.51 -10.63 1.68
CA PRO A 431 2.26 -9.40 1.39
C PRO A 431 3.29 -9.69 0.29
N GLN A 432 3.47 -8.76 -0.64
CA GLN A 432 4.56 -8.80 -1.60
C GLN A 432 5.78 -8.06 -1.04
N TYR A 433 6.97 -8.52 -1.41
CA TYR A 433 8.26 -7.91 -1.05
C TYR A 433 8.53 -7.73 0.47
N CYS A 434 7.83 -8.48 1.31
CA CYS A 434 8.08 -8.55 2.76
C CYS A 434 9.53 -8.95 3.06
N GLY A 435 10.22 -8.15 3.86
CA GLY A 435 11.62 -8.34 4.25
C GLY A 435 12.64 -7.72 3.29
N THR A 436 12.23 -7.03 2.22
CA THR A 436 13.15 -6.27 1.36
C THR A 436 13.75 -5.10 2.13
N ASP A 437 15.09 -5.00 2.11
CA ASP A 437 15.84 -3.89 2.68
C ASP A 437 16.03 -2.78 1.65
N LEU A 438 15.35 -1.66 1.85
CA LEU A 438 15.37 -0.46 1.01
C LEU A 438 16.68 0.34 1.10
N SER A 439 17.52 0.07 2.10
CA SER A 439 18.87 0.65 2.19
C SER A 439 19.86 -0.03 1.24
N GLN A 440 19.49 -1.19 0.66
CA GLN A 440 20.32 -1.93 -0.29
C GLN A 440 19.83 -1.64 -1.72
N ARG A 441 20.61 -0.83 -2.45
CA ARG A 441 20.37 -0.44 -3.87
C ARG A 441 19.83 -1.59 -4.74
N GLU A 442 20.53 -2.72 -4.77
CA GLU A 442 20.16 -3.85 -5.64
C GLU A 442 18.86 -4.56 -5.23
N ALA A 443 18.55 -4.60 -3.92
CA ALA A 443 17.29 -5.16 -3.44
C ALA A 443 16.11 -4.23 -3.81
N CYS A 444 16.30 -2.91 -3.69
CA CYS A 444 15.34 -1.90 -4.11
C CYS A 444 15.09 -1.93 -5.62
N LEU A 445 16.16 -1.88 -6.44
CA LEU A 445 16.06 -1.94 -7.90
C LEU A 445 15.45 -3.28 -8.37
N GLY A 446 15.88 -4.40 -7.80
CA GLY A 446 15.33 -5.72 -8.10
C GLY A 446 13.82 -5.83 -7.82
N MET A 447 13.37 -5.31 -6.67
CA MET A 447 11.94 -5.19 -6.36
C MET A 447 11.21 -4.38 -7.43
N LEU A 448 11.64 -3.14 -7.69
CA LEU A 448 10.93 -2.21 -8.56
C LEU A 448 10.84 -2.70 -10.01
N ARG A 449 11.90 -3.34 -10.54
CA ARG A 449 11.85 -3.99 -11.86
C ARG A 449 10.78 -5.07 -11.92
N THR A 450 10.64 -5.91 -10.89
CA THR A 450 9.60 -6.96 -10.88
C THR A 450 8.19 -6.41 -10.66
N ALA A 451 8.03 -5.38 -9.83
CA ALA A 451 6.73 -4.77 -9.52
C ALA A 451 6.09 -4.10 -10.74
N HIS A 452 6.92 -3.58 -11.65
CA HIS A 452 6.48 -2.95 -12.91
C HIS A 452 5.71 -3.90 -13.86
N HIS A 453 5.86 -5.22 -13.74
CA HIS A 453 5.42 -6.17 -14.78
C HIS A 453 4.17 -6.99 -14.43
N THR A 454 3.51 -6.76 -13.30
CA THR A 454 2.51 -7.70 -12.75
C THR A 454 1.11 -7.10 -12.55
N HIS A 455 0.31 -7.02 -13.63
CA HIS A 455 -1.15 -6.93 -13.52
C HIS A 455 -1.76 -8.31 -13.24
N VAL A 456 -1.57 -8.79 -12.01
CA VAL A 456 -2.09 -10.08 -11.56
C VAL A 456 -3.47 -9.88 -10.91
N PRO A 457 -4.52 -10.60 -11.34
CA PRO A 457 -5.82 -10.56 -10.68
C PRO A 457 -5.69 -10.98 -9.21
N GLY A 458 -6.29 -10.25 -8.29
CA GLY A 458 -6.20 -10.54 -6.86
C GLY A 458 -5.23 -9.65 -6.07
N VAL A 459 -4.51 -8.72 -6.71
CA VAL A 459 -3.73 -7.70 -6.00
C VAL A 459 -4.66 -6.68 -5.32
N TYR A 460 -4.29 -6.25 -4.11
CA TYR A 460 -5.01 -5.23 -3.33
C TYR A 460 -4.02 -4.32 -2.58
N GLY A 461 -4.51 -3.15 -2.14
CA GLY A 461 -3.74 -2.20 -1.34
C GLY A 461 -4.31 -2.05 0.08
N GLY A 462 -3.43 -1.98 1.09
CA GLY A 462 -3.80 -1.67 2.46
C GLY A 462 -4.10 -0.18 2.67
N TRP A 463 -5.04 0.13 3.55
CA TRP A 463 -5.61 1.48 3.71
C TRP A 463 -4.76 2.48 4.53
N TRP A 464 -3.57 2.10 4.98
CA TRP A 464 -2.58 3.03 5.54
C TRP A 464 -2.18 4.13 4.55
N PHE A 465 -2.17 3.80 3.25
CA PHE A 465 -2.03 4.73 2.14
C PHE A 465 -2.58 4.08 0.86
N PHE A 466 -3.80 4.43 0.46
CA PHE A 466 -4.42 3.86 -0.76
C PHE A 466 -5.22 4.91 -1.52
N ALA A 467 -4.73 5.32 -2.70
CA ALA A 467 -5.35 6.34 -3.54
C ALA A 467 -5.97 5.77 -4.82
N PHE A 468 -7.12 6.29 -5.24
CA PHE A 468 -7.88 5.82 -6.39
C PHE A 468 -8.85 6.88 -6.92
N SER A 469 -9.31 6.72 -8.17
CA SER A 469 -10.43 7.54 -8.70
C SER A 469 -11.76 7.12 -8.07
N LEU A 470 -12.58 8.10 -7.68
CA LEU A 470 -13.94 7.84 -7.18
C LEU A 470 -14.87 7.31 -8.28
N GLN A 471 -14.53 7.51 -9.55
CA GLN A 471 -15.27 6.95 -10.70
C GLN A 471 -15.20 5.43 -10.77
N ALA A 472 -14.09 4.83 -10.33
CA ALA A 472 -13.89 3.38 -10.29
C ALA A 472 -14.59 2.70 -9.09
N VAL A 473 -15.16 3.48 -8.16
CA VAL A 473 -15.80 2.94 -6.96
C VAL A 473 -17.28 2.68 -7.21
N HIS A 474 -17.61 1.43 -7.56
CA HIS A 474 -18.97 0.93 -7.70
C HIS A 474 -19.51 0.31 -6.40
N ALA A 475 -18.63 -0.19 -5.54
CA ALA A 475 -18.91 -0.82 -4.26
C ALA A 475 -18.19 -0.10 -3.11
N LEU A 476 -18.94 0.39 -2.13
CA LEU A 476 -18.38 0.88 -0.86
C LEU A 476 -17.77 -0.28 -0.04
N PRO A 477 -16.94 0.00 0.99
CA PRO A 477 -16.47 -1.00 1.94
C PRO A 477 -17.53 -1.99 2.37
N PHE A 478 -17.21 -3.29 2.37
CA PHE A 478 -18.09 -4.29 2.93
C PHE A 478 -18.07 -4.18 4.48
N PRO A 479 -19.20 -4.27 5.21
CA PRO A 479 -19.32 -3.96 6.64
C PRO A 479 -18.66 -4.99 7.58
N PHE A 480 -17.36 -5.26 7.43
CA PHE A 480 -16.62 -6.20 8.28
C PHE A 480 -16.29 -5.71 9.69
N PHE A 481 -16.64 -4.46 10.03
CA PHE A 481 -16.10 -3.71 11.16
C PHE A 481 -14.60 -3.40 10.96
N ILE A 482 -13.72 -4.42 10.95
CA ILE A 482 -12.31 -4.33 10.51
C ILE A 482 -11.83 -5.69 9.95
N ARG A 483 -10.76 -5.65 9.14
CA ARG A 483 -9.98 -6.77 8.54
C ARG A 483 -10.66 -7.48 7.37
N GLY A 484 -10.09 -7.28 6.18
CA GLY A 484 -10.57 -7.81 4.91
C GLY A 484 -11.47 -6.84 4.16
N ASP A 485 -11.84 -5.72 4.78
CA ASP A 485 -12.49 -4.59 4.12
C ASP A 485 -11.61 -3.96 3.03
N ASP A 486 -10.31 -3.88 3.26
CA ASP A 486 -9.25 -3.53 2.29
C ASP A 486 -9.18 -4.46 1.07
N VAL A 487 -9.14 -5.77 1.33
CA VAL A 487 -9.16 -6.83 0.31
C VAL A 487 -10.46 -6.77 -0.48
N GLY A 488 -11.59 -6.76 0.22
CA GLY A 488 -12.93 -6.77 -0.38
C GLY A 488 -13.16 -5.57 -1.29
N PHE A 489 -12.76 -4.38 -0.85
CA PHE A 489 -12.91 -3.14 -1.62
C PHE A 489 -12.10 -3.12 -2.91
N SER A 490 -10.83 -3.53 -2.86
CA SER A 490 -9.98 -3.56 -4.07
C SER A 490 -10.52 -4.54 -5.11
N LEU A 491 -10.94 -5.73 -4.66
CA LEU A 491 -11.44 -6.79 -5.54
C LEU A 491 -12.87 -6.54 -6.05
N ALA A 492 -13.75 -5.96 -5.25
CA ALA A 492 -15.14 -5.64 -5.66
C ALA A 492 -15.21 -4.51 -6.68
N ASN A 493 -14.25 -3.57 -6.63
CA ASN A 493 -14.15 -2.45 -7.57
C ASN A 493 -13.21 -2.73 -8.75
N ASN A 494 -12.60 -3.91 -8.84
CA ASN A 494 -11.66 -4.28 -9.90
C ASN A 494 -10.52 -3.25 -10.09
N LEU A 495 -9.98 -2.73 -8.99
CA LEU A 495 -8.93 -1.72 -9.01
C LEU A 495 -7.60 -2.32 -9.49
N ARG A 496 -6.94 -1.65 -10.44
CA ARG A 496 -5.60 -1.98 -10.91
C ARG A 496 -4.59 -1.34 -9.96
N VAL A 497 -4.22 -2.07 -8.92
CA VAL A 497 -3.32 -1.57 -7.86
C VAL A 497 -1.86 -1.60 -8.31
N THR A 498 -1.17 -0.47 -8.16
CA THR A 498 0.28 -0.30 -8.37
C THR A 498 0.95 0.32 -7.13
N SER A 499 2.28 0.34 -7.11
CA SER A 499 3.09 0.99 -6.07
C SER A 499 4.19 1.85 -6.68
N LEU A 500 4.43 3.04 -6.11
CA LEU A 500 5.47 3.94 -6.60
C LEU A 500 6.67 3.96 -5.63
N PRO A 501 7.93 4.06 -6.15
CA PRO A 501 9.07 4.36 -5.30
C PRO A 501 8.83 5.65 -4.51
N GLY A 502 9.26 5.67 -3.26
CA GLY A 502 9.07 6.78 -2.32
C GLY A 502 7.65 6.99 -1.79
N VAL A 503 6.64 6.27 -2.27
CA VAL A 503 5.28 6.27 -1.70
C VAL A 503 5.21 5.15 -0.66
N ILE A 504 5.50 5.51 0.59
CA ILE A 504 5.60 4.60 1.73
C ILE A 504 5.06 5.25 2.99
N ALA A 505 4.40 4.46 3.83
CA ALA A 505 4.03 4.79 5.18
C ALA A 505 4.88 4.01 6.18
N THR A 506 5.14 4.61 7.35
CA THR A 506 5.64 3.90 8.53
C THR A 506 4.57 3.81 9.62
N GLN A 507 4.43 2.64 10.24
CA GLN A 507 3.54 2.42 11.40
C GLN A 507 4.31 1.79 12.58
N GLU A 508 3.92 2.14 13.80
CA GLU A 508 4.60 1.72 15.04
C GLU A 508 4.31 0.26 15.46
N VAL A 509 3.30 -0.40 14.88
CA VAL A 509 2.74 -1.63 15.46
C VAL A 509 3.14 -2.90 14.69
N ASP A 510 3.80 -3.82 15.38
CA ASP A 510 4.06 -5.18 14.90
C ASP A 510 2.74 -5.94 14.66
N PHE A 511 2.51 -6.38 13.42
CA PHE A 511 1.31 -7.14 13.04
C PHE A 511 1.22 -8.50 13.74
N GLY A 512 2.34 -9.13 14.09
CA GLY A 512 2.39 -10.39 14.85
C GLY A 512 1.85 -10.25 16.27
N ALA A 513 1.99 -9.06 16.87
CA ALA A 513 1.43 -8.75 18.20
C ALA A 513 -0.09 -8.55 18.20
N LYS A 514 -0.73 -8.45 17.02
CA LYS A 514 -2.19 -8.28 16.87
C LYS A 514 -2.98 -9.62 16.83
N GLU A 515 -2.35 -10.77 17.09
CA GLU A 515 -3.03 -12.08 17.17
C GLU A 515 -3.85 -12.26 18.45
N THR A 516 -5.18 -12.18 18.34
CA THR A 516 -6.15 -12.34 19.44
C THR A 516 -7.33 -13.20 18.98
N PRO A 517 -8.16 -13.71 19.90
CA PRO A 517 -9.40 -14.39 19.53
C PRO A 517 -10.35 -13.54 18.68
N LEU A 518 -10.35 -12.21 18.85
CA LEU A 518 -11.16 -11.30 18.03
C LEU A 518 -10.62 -11.19 16.61
N THR A 519 -9.31 -11.01 16.42
CA THR A 519 -8.73 -10.91 15.07
C THR A 519 -8.83 -12.24 14.33
N GLY A 520 -8.69 -13.38 15.01
CA GLY A 520 -8.96 -14.70 14.43
C GLY A 520 -10.43 -14.95 14.04
N TYR A 521 -11.40 -14.41 14.78
CA TYR A 521 -12.81 -14.39 14.37
C TYR A 521 -13.00 -13.55 13.09
N LEU A 522 -12.49 -12.33 13.06
CA LEU A 522 -12.67 -11.41 11.93
C LEU A 522 -12.02 -11.92 10.65
N GLU A 523 -10.77 -12.40 10.72
CA GLU A 523 -10.02 -12.88 9.55
C GLU A 523 -10.65 -14.11 8.89
N LEU A 524 -11.04 -15.12 9.67
CA LEU A 524 -11.71 -16.29 9.09
C LEU A 524 -13.06 -15.89 8.48
N ARG A 525 -13.79 -14.99 9.13
CA ARG A 525 -15.08 -14.50 8.66
C ARG A 525 -14.95 -13.77 7.32
N SER A 526 -14.02 -12.84 7.17
CA SER A 526 -13.82 -12.11 5.91
C SER A 526 -13.31 -13.00 4.79
N HIS A 527 -12.36 -13.92 5.06
CA HIS A 527 -11.92 -14.90 4.05
C HIS A 527 -13.08 -15.77 3.51
N LEU A 528 -13.99 -16.21 4.38
CA LEU A 528 -15.14 -17.02 3.97
C LEU A 528 -16.18 -16.20 3.22
N VAL A 529 -16.50 -14.97 3.68
CA VAL A 529 -17.44 -14.08 2.99
C VAL A 529 -16.90 -13.68 1.60
N HIS A 530 -15.62 -13.39 1.46
CA HIS A 530 -15.00 -13.13 0.16
C HIS A 530 -15.16 -14.32 -0.79
N GLN A 531 -14.79 -15.53 -0.37
CA GLN A 531 -14.91 -16.71 -1.22
C GLN A 531 -16.35 -17.04 -1.61
N LEU A 532 -17.35 -16.65 -0.80
CA LEU A 532 -18.77 -16.91 -1.06
C LEU A 532 -19.48 -15.78 -1.80
N GLY A 533 -19.01 -14.52 -1.69
CA GLY A 533 -19.71 -13.33 -2.18
C GLY A 533 -19.05 -12.58 -3.33
N LEU A 534 -17.72 -12.62 -3.48
CA LEU A 534 -17.04 -11.91 -4.57
C LEU A 534 -17.07 -12.70 -5.88
N PRO A 535 -17.39 -12.07 -7.04
CA PRO A 535 -17.43 -12.74 -8.34
C PRO A 535 -16.12 -13.42 -8.77
N LEU A 536 -14.98 -12.92 -8.31
CA LEU A 536 -13.65 -13.48 -8.58
C LEU A 536 -13.47 -14.92 -8.05
N PHE A 537 -14.27 -15.33 -7.07
CA PHE A 537 -14.16 -16.63 -6.42
C PHE A 537 -15.37 -17.53 -6.67
N THR A 538 -15.10 -18.80 -7.00
CA THR A 538 -16.14 -19.82 -7.28
C THR A 538 -16.78 -20.44 -6.03
N GLY A 539 -16.42 -19.92 -4.85
CA GLY A 539 -16.72 -20.49 -3.54
C GLY A 539 -16.54 -22.01 -3.43
N SER A 540 -15.56 -22.59 -4.14
CA SER A 540 -15.48 -24.04 -4.29
C SER A 540 -15.32 -24.75 -2.94
N ARG A 541 -15.92 -25.96 -2.79
CA ARG A 541 -15.79 -26.75 -1.55
C ARG A 541 -14.31 -26.92 -1.15
N ARG A 542 -13.43 -27.21 -2.12
CA ARG A 542 -11.98 -27.37 -1.91
C ARG A 542 -11.33 -26.12 -1.33
N ASN A 543 -11.71 -24.93 -1.82
CA ASN A 543 -11.19 -23.65 -1.36
C ASN A 543 -11.62 -23.35 0.08
N LEU A 544 -12.92 -23.49 0.36
CA LEU A 544 -13.49 -23.30 1.70
C LEU A 544 -12.85 -24.27 2.71
N TRP A 545 -12.67 -25.55 2.36
CA TRP A 545 -11.94 -26.53 3.17
C TRP A 545 -10.48 -26.14 3.42
N ARG A 546 -9.75 -25.68 2.38
CA ARG A 546 -8.35 -25.22 2.53
C ARG A 546 -8.23 -24.04 3.49
N ILE A 547 -9.14 -23.08 3.42
CA ILE A 547 -9.17 -21.92 4.32
C ILE A 547 -9.43 -22.37 5.75
N ALA A 548 -10.54 -23.08 5.98
CA ALA A 548 -10.90 -23.54 7.32
C ALA A 548 -9.81 -24.42 7.94
N PHE A 549 -9.19 -25.30 7.15
CA PHE A 549 -8.08 -26.13 7.60
C PHE A 549 -6.83 -25.31 7.97
N ARG A 550 -6.46 -24.28 7.19
CA ARG A 550 -5.26 -23.47 7.50
C ARG A 550 -5.44 -22.65 8.78
N PHE A 551 -6.62 -22.03 8.97
CA PHE A 551 -6.95 -21.31 10.20
C PHE A 551 -7.02 -22.25 11.41
N TRP A 552 -7.73 -23.38 11.29
CA TRP A 552 -7.81 -24.42 12.33
C TRP A 552 -6.44 -24.95 12.73
N ALA A 553 -5.62 -25.37 11.75
CA ALA A 553 -4.31 -25.96 12.01
C ALA A 553 -3.36 -24.96 12.68
N ARG A 554 -3.37 -23.68 12.26
CA ARG A 554 -2.59 -22.61 12.91
C ARG A 554 -3.02 -22.44 14.36
N ALA A 555 -4.31 -22.25 14.63
CA ALA A 555 -4.83 -22.06 15.98
C ALA A 555 -4.55 -23.27 16.89
N LEU A 556 -4.76 -24.49 16.38
CA LEU A 556 -4.54 -25.74 17.13
C LEU A 556 -3.06 -25.94 17.50
N VAL A 557 -2.15 -25.83 16.52
CA VAL A 557 -0.70 -26.05 16.73
C VAL A 557 -0.09 -24.99 17.66
N MET A 558 -0.64 -23.78 17.66
CA MET A 558 -0.27 -22.69 18.57
C MET A 558 -0.95 -22.75 19.95
N TYR A 559 -1.80 -23.76 20.22
CA TYR A 559 -2.61 -23.88 21.45
C TYR A 559 -3.59 -22.71 21.70
N ARG A 560 -3.95 -21.99 20.63
CA ARG A 560 -4.91 -20.88 20.64
C ARG A 560 -6.36 -21.39 20.59
N TYR A 561 -6.80 -22.05 21.67
CA TYR A 561 -8.12 -22.69 21.72
C TYR A 561 -9.28 -21.71 21.93
N GLU A 562 -9.03 -20.51 22.47
CA GLU A 562 -10.04 -19.45 22.62
C GLU A 562 -10.23 -18.77 21.26
N THR A 563 -9.15 -18.55 20.51
CA THR A 563 -9.19 -18.17 19.09
C THR A 563 -9.95 -19.20 18.25
N LEU A 564 -9.72 -20.51 18.43
CA LEU A 564 -10.46 -21.55 17.69
C LEU A 564 -11.98 -21.56 18.02
N GLN A 565 -12.35 -21.26 19.27
CA GLN A 565 -13.75 -21.10 19.66
C GLN A 565 -14.36 -19.82 19.06
N ALA A 566 -13.63 -18.71 19.00
CA ALA A 566 -14.06 -17.49 18.32
C ALA A 566 -14.23 -17.73 16.80
N MET A 567 -13.29 -18.42 16.15
CA MET A 567 -13.41 -18.88 14.75
C MET A 567 -14.63 -19.79 14.51
N THR A 568 -15.06 -20.56 15.52
CA THR A 568 -16.30 -21.34 15.43
C THR A 568 -17.55 -20.44 15.41
N TRP A 569 -17.52 -19.29 16.08
CA TRP A 569 -18.57 -18.27 15.98
C TRP A 569 -18.54 -17.54 14.62
N ALA A 570 -17.36 -17.30 14.04
CA ALA A 570 -17.25 -16.77 12.68
C ALA A 570 -17.96 -17.67 11.65
N LEU A 571 -17.75 -19.00 11.74
CA LEU A 571 -18.46 -19.98 10.92
C LEU A 571 -19.98 -19.95 11.12
N GLN A 572 -20.47 -19.72 12.35
CA GLN A 572 -21.91 -19.59 12.62
C GLN A 572 -22.50 -18.35 11.94
N ASP A 573 -21.83 -17.20 12.06
CA ASP A 573 -22.30 -15.94 11.49
C ASP A 573 -22.29 -15.99 9.95
N VAL A 574 -21.27 -16.62 9.34
CA VAL A 574 -21.25 -16.90 7.88
C VAL A 574 -22.40 -17.83 7.46
N CYS A 575 -22.76 -18.82 8.29
CA CYS A 575 -23.90 -19.71 8.03
C CYS A 575 -25.27 -19.05 8.27
N ALA A 576 -25.34 -17.96 9.05
CA ALA A 576 -26.56 -17.18 9.25
C ALA A 576 -26.89 -16.31 8.03
N GLY A 577 -25.88 -16.00 7.20
CA GLY A 577 -26.04 -15.30 5.92
C GLY A 577 -26.02 -13.77 6.05
N PRO A 578 -26.10 -13.07 4.90
CA PRO A 578 -25.85 -11.63 4.83
C PRO A 578 -26.90 -10.77 5.55
N GLN A 579 -28.13 -11.25 5.74
CA GLN A 579 -29.16 -10.50 6.47
C GLN A 579 -28.84 -10.41 7.96
N ALA A 580 -28.48 -11.55 8.60
CA ALA A 580 -28.06 -11.58 10.00
C ALA A 580 -26.75 -10.82 10.23
N PHE A 581 -25.83 -10.89 9.27
CA PHE A 581 -24.59 -10.12 9.27
C PHE A 581 -24.86 -8.60 9.28
N ALA A 582 -25.75 -8.14 8.40
CA ALA A 582 -26.12 -6.73 8.27
C ALA A 582 -26.82 -6.14 9.49
N ALA A 583 -27.44 -6.99 10.32
CA ALA A 583 -28.14 -6.57 11.53
C ALA A 583 -27.21 -6.23 12.71
N THR A 584 -25.91 -6.53 12.63
CA THR A 584 -24.93 -6.25 13.70
C THR A 584 -23.60 -5.69 13.15
N PRO A 585 -23.60 -4.54 12.44
CA PRO A 585 -22.39 -3.99 11.82
C PRO A 585 -21.33 -3.55 12.86
N ASP A 586 -21.76 -3.18 14.07
CA ASP A 586 -20.90 -2.79 15.19
C ASP A 586 -20.21 -3.98 15.92
N LEU A 587 -20.72 -5.20 15.68
CA LEU A 587 -20.35 -6.43 16.35
C LEU A 587 -20.33 -6.38 17.89
N ALA A 588 -21.06 -5.47 18.54
CA ALA A 588 -20.94 -5.24 19.98
C ALA A 588 -21.13 -6.53 20.80
N MET A 589 -22.17 -7.31 20.49
CA MET A 589 -22.43 -8.61 21.14
C MET A 589 -21.27 -9.60 20.93
N ARG A 590 -20.73 -9.73 19.71
CA ARG A 590 -19.63 -10.66 19.42
C ARG A 590 -18.32 -10.21 20.06
N ARG A 591 -18.02 -8.91 20.07
CA ARG A 591 -16.88 -8.32 20.79
C ARG A 591 -16.96 -8.59 22.29
N ALA A 592 -18.12 -8.40 22.92
CA ALA A 592 -18.34 -8.70 24.33
C ALA A 592 -18.18 -10.21 24.64
N GLN A 593 -18.79 -11.09 23.84
CA GLN A 593 -18.66 -12.55 23.99
C GLN A 593 -17.20 -13.03 23.85
N ILE A 594 -16.45 -12.48 22.89
CA ILE A 594 -15.04 -12.83 22.66
C ILE A 594 -14.15 -12.29 23.79
N SER A 595 -14.45 -11.10 24.33
CA SER A 595 -13.77 -10.56 25.51
C SER A 595 -13.91 -11.51 26.71
N LEU A 596 -15.14 -11.93 27.05
CA LEU A 596 -15.42 -12.86 28.14
C LEU A 596 -14.79 -14.26 27.95
N LEU A 597 -14.61 -14.69 26.70
CA LEU A 597 -13.93 -15.94 26.32
C LEU A 597 -12.41 -15.87 26.49
N THR A 598 -11.80 -14.68 26.40
CA THR A 598 -10.35 -14.49 26.33
C THR A 598 -9.75 -14.48 27.74
N GLN A 599 -9.17 -15.61 28.16
CA GLN A 599 -8.68 -15.84 29.52
C GLN A 599 -7.24 -16.34 29.56
N ASN A 600 -6.90 -17.27 28.67
CA ASN A 600 -5.57 -17.85 28.54
C ASN A 600 -4.78 -17.18 27.40
N GLU A 601 -5.49 -16.63 26.41
CA GLU A 601 -4.90 -15.84 25.32
C GLU A 601 -4.80 -14.33 25.64
N ALA A 602 -5.24 -13.91 26.84
CA ALA A 602 -5.04 -12.55 27.33
C ALA A 602 -3.55 -12.33 27.72
N PRO A 603 -2.93 -11.19 27.32
CA PRO A 603 -1.60 -10.81 27.82
C PRO A 603 -1.59 -10.64 29.34
N ARG A 604 -0.46 -11.00 29.97
CA ARG A 604 -0.21 -10.86 31.42
C ARG A 604 1.17 -10.29 31.63
N ALA A 605 1.39 -9.59 32.75
CA ALA A 605 2.69 -8.96 33.05
C ALA A 605 3.84 -9.98 33.00
N LEU A 606 4.96 -9.58 32.39
CA LEU A 606 6.17 -10.38 32.25
C LEU A 606 6.94 -10.39 33.58
N ASN A 607 6.94 -11.54 34.26
CA ASN A 607 7.65 -11.73 35.52
C ASN A 607 9.01 -12.43 35.32
N ALA A 608 9.94 -12.29 36.28
CA ALA A 608 11.27 -12.92 36.24
C ALA A 608 11.28 -14.46 36.11
N HIS A 609 10.15 -15.13 36.32
CA HIS A 609 9.98 -16.57 36.12
C HIS A 609 9.71 -16.99 34.66
N HIS A 610 9.58 -16.03 33.73
CA HIS A 610 9.47 -16.35 32.30
C HIS A 610 10.86 -16.63 31.73
N PRO A 611 11.13 -17.82 31.16
CA PRO A 611 12.42 -18.11 30.56
C PRO A 611 12.65 -17.18 29.37
N ALA A 612 13.84 -16.57 29.31
CA ALA A 612 14.22 -15.66 28.24
C ALA A 612 14.06 -16.32 26.86
N PRO A 613 13.76 -15.55 25.80
CA PRO A 613 13.88 -16.02 24.43
C PRO A 613 15.25 -16.65 24.22
N ARG A 614 15.30 -17.85 23.60
CA ARG A 614 16.60 -18.44 23.26
C ARG A 614 17.29 -17.53 22.24
N PRO A 615 18.58 -17.20 22.41
CA PRO A 615 19.35 -16.51 21.39
C PRO A 615 19.25 -17.30 20.08
N ASP A 616 18.82 -16.63 19.02
CA ASP A 616 18.67 -17.28 17.71
C ASP A 616 19.83 -16.86 16.79
N PRO A 617 20.80 -17.74 16.53
CA PRO A 617 21.89 -17.45 15.61
C PRO A 617 21.47 -17.54 14.12
N ARG A 618 20.17 -17.67 13.79
CA ARG A 618 19.70 -17.88 12.41
C ARG A 618 18.42 -17.10 12.08
N PRO A 619 18.41 -16.25 11.03
CA PRO A 619 17.17 -15.71 10.45
C PRO A 619 16.39 -16.76 9.62
N ASP A 620 16.58 -18.06 9.89
CA ASP A 620 16.06 -19.16 9.10
C ASP A 620 14.69 -19.61 9.64
N PRO A 621 13.59 -19.47 8.88
CA PRO A 621 12.25 -19.83 9.35
C PRO A 621 12.01 -21.35 9.42
N ARG A 622 13.00 -22.19 9.06
CA ARG A 622 12.88 -23.65 9.17
C ARG A 622 12.77 -24.08 10.65
N PRO A 623 12.02 -25.16 10.96
CA PRO A 623 11.99 -25.69 12.32
C PRO A 623 13.39 -26.13 12.76
N PRO A 624 13.70 -26.09 14.06
CA PRO A 624 14.94 -26.69 14.55
C PRO A 624 14.99 -28.17 14.15
N ALA A 625 16.18 -28.65 13.80
CA ALA A 625 16.39 -30.00 13.23
C ALA A 625 16.27 -31.13 14.28
N SER A 626 15.53 -30.92 15.36
CA SER A 626 15.38 -31.87 16.45
C SER A 626 14.30 -32.92 16.18
N TRP A 627 14.41 -34.07 16.85
CA TRP A 627 13.40 -35.13 16.76
C TRP A 627 12.05 -34.66 17.32
N GLN A 628 12.04 -33.82 18.37
CA GLN A 628 10.80 -33.25 18.92
C GLN A 628 10.07 -32.37 17.90
N SER A 629 10.79 -31.64 17.04
CA SER A 629 10.15 -30.83 16.00
C SER A 629 9.62 -31.67 14.84
N ARG A 630 10.27 -32.80 14.51
CA ARG A 630 9.75 -33.78 13.54
C ARG A 630 8.50 -34.47 14.07
N LEU A 631 8.54 -35.01 15.29
CA LEU A 631 7.36 -35.59 15.95
C LEU A 631 6.26 -34.55 16.17
N GLY A 632 6.63 -33.32 16.54
CA GLY A 632 5.70 -32.19 16.66
C GLY A 632 4.92 -31.94 15.37
N LYS A 633 5.60 -31.89 14.21
CA LYS A 633 4.93 -31.77 12.91
C LYS A 633 3.96 -32.91 12.62
N ILE A 634 4.40 -34.16 12.80
CA ILE A 634 3.60 -35.36 12.50
C ILE A 634 2.39 -35.46 13.44
N SER A 635 2.56 -35.11 14.72
CA SER A 635 1.53 -35.24 15.77
C SER A 635 0.60 -34.03 15.92
N LEU A 636 0.62 -33.05 15.00
CA LEU A 636 -0.08 -31.76 15.13
C LEU A 636 0.22 -31.04 16.46
N ASN A 637 1.51 -30.95 16.81
CA ASN A 637 2.01 -30.49 18.11
C ASN A 637 1.39 -31.29 19.27
N GLY A 638 1.55 -32.62 19.24
CA GLY A 638 1.12 -33.51 20.31
C GLY A 638 -0.35 -33.92 20.31
N HIS A 639 -1.23 -33.26 19.55
CA HIS A 639 -2.66 -33.53 19.55
C HIS A 639 -3.05 -34.93 19.07
N LEU A 640 -2.26 -35.55 18.17
CA LEU A 640 -2.49 -36.94 17.74
C LEU A 640 -1.95 -37.99 18.72
N THR A 641 -0.98 -37.63 19.56
CA THR A 641 -0.29 -38.61 20.44
C THR A 641 -0.68 -38.51 21.91
N GLY A 642 -1.25 -37.38 22.36
CA GLY A 642 -1.57 -37.10 23.77
C GLY A 642 -0.36 -36.91 24.70
N ALA A 643 0.81 -37.42 24.33
CA ALA A 643 1.99 -37.54 25.17
C ALA A 643 2.93 -36.31 25.21
N ILE A 644 2.57 -35.16 24.64
CA ILE A 644 3.49 -34.01 24.53
C ILE A 644 3.88 -33.39 25.88
N SER A 645 3.14 -33.67 26.95
CA SER A 645 3.56 -33.37 28.33
C SER A 645 4.86 -34.09 28.73
N LEU A 646 5.12 -35.27 28.16
CA LEU A 646 6.26 -36.14 28.49
C LEU A 646 7.54 -35.78 27.71
N TRP A 647 7.42 -35.35 26.45
CA TRP A 647 8.55 -35.15 25.54
C TRP A 647 8.65 -33.73 24.94
N GLY A 648 7.63 -32.89 25.14
CA GLY A 648 7.60 -31.53 24.62
C GLY A 648 8.44 -30.56 25.46
N ARG A 649 8.89 -29.48 24.82
CA ARG A 649 9.76 -28.45 25.39
C ARG A 649 9.01 -27.15 25.68
N ASP A 650 9.53 -26.32 26.57
CA ASP A 650 9.01 -24.96 26.77
C ASP A 650 9.74 -24.03 25.79
N GLU A 651 8.98 -23.23 25.03
CA GLU A 651 9.51 -22.25 24.07
C GLU A 651 9.03 -20.85 24.40
N THR A 652 9.95 -19.88 24.40
CA THR A 652 9.64 -18.45 24.46
C THR A 652 9.93 -17.81 23.11
N LEU A 653 8.93 -17.17 22.51
CA LEU A 653 9.04 -16.39 21.29
C LEU A 653 9.23 -14.91 21.64
N PRO A 654 10.25 -14.23 21.10
CA PRO A 654 10.32 -12.77 21.14
C PRO A 654 9.25 -12.16 20.22
N PRO A 655 8.94 -10.85 20.33
CA PRO A 655 7.83 -10.23 19.61
C PRO A 655 7.90 -10.41 18.09
N GLU A 656 9.10 -10.30 17.51
CA GLU A 656 9.39 -10.41 16.08
C GLU A 656 9.17 -11.84 15.54
N ALA A 657 9.03 -12.82 16.45
CA ALA A 657 8.72 -14.20 16.16
C ALA A 657 7.27 -14.59 16.52
N ALA A 658 6.43 -13.65 16.98
CA ALA A 658 5.01 -13.89 17.19
C ALA A 658 4.36 -14.41 15.90
N GLY A 659 3.51 -15.43 16.01
CA GLY A 659 2.90 -16.06 14.82
C GLY A 659 3.81 -17.00 14.00
N GLN A 660 5.11 -17.14 14.30
CA GLN A 660 6.00 -18.04 13.56
C GLN A 660 5.80 -19.51 13.99
N ALA A 661 4.77 -20.16 13.41
CA ALA A 661 4.37 -21.54 13.71
C ALA A 661 5.48 -22.60 13.45
N THR A 662 6.55 -22.26 12.75
CA THR A 662 7.69 -23.16 12.52
C THR A 662 8.62 -23.31 13.73
N ARG A 663 8.68 -22.32 14.63
CA ARG A 663 9.55 -22.33 15.82
C ARG A 663 8.99 -23.22 16.94
N ILE A 664 7.67 -23.34 17.02
CA ILE A 664 6.93 -23.98 18.12
C ILE A 664 6.71 -25.49 17.98
N TRP A 665 7.20 -26.12 16.91
CA TRP A 665 7.05 -27.57 16.73
C TRP A 665 7.78 -28.34 17.84
N GLY A 666 7.03 -29.19 18.53
CA GLY A 666 7.45 -29.96 19.69
C GLY A 666 7.34 -29.19 21.01
N ALA A 667 6.79 -27.98 21.04
CA ALA A 667 6.62 -27.21 22.27
C ALA A 667 5.41 -27.74 23.07
N ARG A 668 5.53 -28.00 24.38
CA ARG A 668 4.38 -28.27 25.29
C ARG A 668 3.77 -27.00 25.88
N LYS A 669 4.56 -25.92 25.91
CA LYS A 669 4.21 -24.59 26.41
C LYS A 669 4.86 -23.55 25.50
N ILE A 670 4.10 -22.52 25.14
CA ILE A 670 4.52 -21.42 24.27
C ILE A 670 4.30 -20.12 25.05
N THR A 671 5.37 -19.39 25.34
CA THR A 671 5.33 -18.03 25.88
C THR A 671 5.59 -17.07 24.74
N GLN A 672 4.67 -16.14 24.46
CA GLN A 672 4.85 -15.11 23.43
C GLN A 672 4.97 -13.76 24.11
N ILE A 673 6.10 -13.08 23.95
CA ILE A 673 6.31 -11.73 24.46
C ILE A 673 5.58 -10.75 23.52
N THR A 674 4.82 -9.80 24.07
CA THR A 674 4.12 -8.77 23.30
C THR A 674 5.08 -7.67 22.82
N ALA A 675 4.68 -6.88 21.82
CA ALA A 675 5.53 -5.83 21.25
C ALA A 675 6.06 -4.81 22.27
N ASP A 676 5.29 -4.52 23.33
CA ASP A 676 5.69 -3.67 24.45
C ASP A 676 6.82 -4.26 25.32
N ARG A 677 7.15 -5.55 25.16
CA ARG A 677 8.11 -6.32 25.97
C ARG A 677 7.82 -6.35 27.48
N HIS A 678 6.66 -5.85 27.91
CA HIS A 678 6.20 -5.81 29.30
C HIS A 678 5.16 -6.88 29.61
N HIS A 679 4.48 -7.43 28.61
CA HIS A 679 3.53 -8.52 28.78
C HIS A 679 3.93 -9.78 28.00
N ALA A 680 3.26 -10.90 28.32
CA ALA A 680 3.35 -12.14 27.57
C ALA A 680 2.02 -12.91 27.58
N VAL A 681 1.78 -13.66 26.51
CA VAL A 681 0.69 -14.64 26.38
C VAL A 681 1.26 -16.05 26.59
N VAL A 682 0.64 -16.86 27.46
CA VAL A 682 1.20 -18.16 27.90
C VAL A 682 0.27 -19.32 27.56
N LEU A 683 0.57 -19.99 26.45
CA LEU A 683 -0.26 -21.03 25.85
C LEU A 683 0.26 -22.41 26.24
N HIS A 684 -0.65 -23.35 26.53
CA HIS A 684 -0.33 -24.68 27.05
C HIS A 684 -1.04 -25.78 26.25
N ALA A 685 -0.35 -26.90 26.02
CA ALA A 685 -0.87 -28.07 25.33
C ALA A 685 -2.00 -28.79 26.11
N ARG A 686 -3.23 -28.25 26.08
CA ARG A 686 -4.43 -28.87 26.67
C ARG A 686 -5.18 -29.65 25.60
N ILE A 687 -4.64 -30.82 25.23
CA ILE A 687 -5.08 -31.65 24.09
C ILE A 687 -6.60 -31.87 24.04
N TRP A 688 -7.24 -32.22 25.16
CA TRP A 688 -8.70 -32.40 25.23
C TRP A 688 -9.51 -31.12 24.95
N ARG A 689 -9.01 -29.95 25.37
CA ARG A 689 -9.63 -28.65 25.06
C ARG A 689 -9.50 -28.34 23.56
N GLY A 690 -8.34 -28.63 22.98
CA GLY A 690 -8.10 -28.53 21.53
C GLY A 690 -9.03 -29.40 20.70
N TRP A 691 -9.22 -30.67 21.08
CA TRP A 691 -10.16 -31.57 20.39
C TRP A 691 -11.62 -31.15 20.56
N ARG A 692 -12.06 -30.74 21.75
CA ARG A 692 -13.43 -30.24 21.97
C ARG A 692 -13.73 -28.99 21.14
N ALA A 693 -12.79 -28.04 21.08
CA ALA A 693 -12.91 -26.85 20.22
C ALA A 693 -12.92 -27.24 18.73
N SER A 694 -12.05 -28.17 18.31
CA SER A 694 -11.98 -28.68 16.93
C SER A 694 -13.27 -29.36 16.48
N LEU A 695 -13.92 -30.16 17.34
CA LEU A 695 -15.21 -30.78 17.06
C LEU A 695 -16.31 -29.73 16.87
N GLY A 696 -16.31 -28.67 17.71
CA GLY A 696 -17.20 -27.53 17.56
C GLY A 696 -17.03 -26.82 16.22
N PHE A 697 -15.78 -26.51 15.85
CA PHE A 697 -15.38 -25.88 14.60
C PHE A 697 -15.81 -26.72 13.37
N TRP A 698 -15.36 -27.97 13.28
CA TRP A 698 -15.62 -28.82 12.13
C TRP A 698 -17.11 -29.15 11.95
N ARG A 699 -17.89 -29.21 13.05
CA ARG A 699 -19.36 -29.33 12.97
C ARG A 699 -20.01 -28.13 12.27
N GLN A 700 -19.56 -26.90 12.51
CA GLN A 700 -20.07 -25.73 11.78
C GLN A 700 -19.55 -25.70 10.34
N MET A 701 -18.29 -26.10 10.12
CA MET A 701 -17.73 -26.15 8.77
C MET A 701 -18.43 -27.17 7.87
N LEU A 702 -18.80 -28.34 8.40
CA LEU A 702 -19.63 -29.32 7.67
C LEU A 702 -21.00 -28.75 7.29
N ARG A 703 -21.64 -27.98 8.18
CA ARG A 703 -22.90 -27.26 7.88
C ARG A 703 -22.72 -26.23 6.77
N LEU A 704 -21.63 -25.45 6.80
CA LEU A 704 -21.28 -24.50 5.73
C LEU A 704 -21.10 -25.20 4.39
N ILE A 705 -20.36 -26.32 4.35
CA ILE A 705 -20.10 -27.09 3.13
C ILE A 705 -21.37 -27.76 2.57
N TRP A 706 -22.27 -28.20 3.43
CA TRP A 706 -23.58 -28.73 3.03
C TRP A 706 -24.46 -27.61 2.44
N ARG A 707 -24.61 -26.49 3.15
CA ARG A 707 -25.40 -25.33 2.71
C ARG A 707 -24.70 -24.43 1.68
N ARG A 708 -23.50 -24.80 1.19
CA ARG A 708 -22.67 -24.00 0.26
C ARG A 708 -23.47 -23.47 -0.93
N GLY A 709 -24.33 -24.30 -1.55
CA GLY A 709 -25.07 -23.91 -2.75
C GLY A 709 -25.97 -22.69 -2.53
N THR A 710 -26.79 -22.72 -1.48
CA THR A 710 -27.63 -21.58 -1.11
C THR A 710 -26.79 -20.43 -0.59
N LEU A 711 -25.85 -20.71 0.34
CA LEU A 711 -25.01 -19.68 0.94
C LEU A 711 -24.19 -18.89 -0.10
N HIS A 712 -23.70 -19.52 -1.16
CA HIS A 712 -23.00 -18.83 -2.24
C HIS A 712 -23.90 -17.84 -2.97
N HIS A 713 -25.12 -18.25 -3.33
CA HIS A 713 -26.09 -17.35 -3.96
C HIS A 713 -26.53 -16.23 -3.01
N ASP A 714 -26.86 -16.58 -1.76
CA ASP A 714 -27.22 -15.64 -0.70
C ASP A 714 -26.11 -14.59 -0.50
N TRP A 715 -24.86 -15.03 -0.35
CA TRP A 715 -23.72 -14.15 -0.14
C TRP A 715 -23.37 -13.32 -1.37
N GLN A 716 -23.51 -13.81 -2.61
CA GLN A 716 -23.31 -12.97 -3.81
C GLN A 716 -24.32 -11.82 -3.89
N ALA A 717 -25.62 -12.11 -3.74
CA ALA A 717 -26.66 -11.09 -3.72
C ALA A 717 -26.52 -10.15 -2.52
N GLY A 718 -26.18 -10.71 -1.36
CA GLY A 718 -25.91 -9.97 -0.14
C GLY A 718 -24.69 -9.06 -0.23
N TYR A 719 -23.61 -9.48 -0.90
CA TYR A 719 -22.38 -8.70 -1.03
C TYR A 719 -22.66 -7.39 -1.74
N HIS A 720 -23.24 -7.46 -2.94
CA HIS A 720 -23.63 -6.29 -3.72
C HIS A 720 -24.54 -5.34 -2.92
N ARG A 721 -25.55 -5.86 -2.22
CA ARG A 721 -26.48 -5.02 -1.43
C ARG A 721 -25.76 -4.29 -0.28
N LEU A 722 -24.86 -4.96 0.42
CA LEU A 722 -24.17 -4.42 1.61
C LEU A 722 -22.99 -3.50 1.28
N THR A 723 -22.63 -3.37 -0.01
CA THR A 723 -21.68 -2.36 -0.51
C THR A 723 -22.37 -1.17 -1.18
N THR A 724 -23.71 -1.07 -1.11
CA THR A 724 -24.45 0.10 -1.62
C THR A 724 -24.32 1.30 -0.69
N GLN A 725 -24.47 2.50 -1.26
CA GLN A 725 -24.56 3.74 -0.48
C GLN A 725 -25.81 3.79 0.40
N SER A 726 -26.97 3.35 -0.09
CA SER A 726 -28.21 3.32 0.70
C SER A 726 -28.10 2.44 1.94
N TYR A 727 -27.50 1.24 1.84
CA TYR A 727 -27.23 0.40 3.00
C TYR A 727 -26.38 1.14 4.05
N TRP A 728 -25.31 1.81 3.63
CA TRP A 728 -24.45 2.53 4.56
C TRP A 728 -25.15 3.74 5.18
N GLU A 729 -25.90 4.52 4.40
CA GLU A 729 -26.69 5.62 4.93
C GLU A 729 -27.71 5.15 5.99
N ASP A 730 -28.41 4.05 5.75
CA ASP A 730 -29.37 3.47 6.71
C ASP A 730 -28.66 2.93 7.95
N ALA A 731 -27.54 2.20 7.79
CA ALA A 731 -26.75 1.68 8.90
C ALA A 731 -26.16 2.81 9.77
N LEU A 732 -25.67 3.88 9.15
CA LEU A 732 -25.11 5.05 9.83
C LEU A 732 -26.19 5.84 10.57
N LYS A 733 -27.37 6.05 9.97
CA LYS A 733 -28.54 6.68 10.63
C LYS A 733 -29.03 5.84 11.82
N ALA A 734 -29.15 4.53 11.66
CA ALA A 734 -29.66 3.63 12.70
C ALA A 734 -28.76 3.53 13.94
N HIS A 735 -27.47 3.83 13.81
CA HIS A 735 -26.50 3.82 14.90
C HIS A 735 -26.03 5.22 15.32
N ALA A 736 -26.59 6.28 14.74
CA ALA A 736 -26.13 7.65 14.96
C ALA A 736 -26.07 7.98 16.47
N PRO A 737 -25.01 8.67 16.95
CA PRO A 737 -24.96 9.11 18.33
C PRO A 737 -26.17 10.00 18.62
N MET A 738 -26.87 9.74 19.74
CA MET A 738 -27.93 10.64 20.18
C MET A 738 -27.37 12.06 20.33
N GLU A 739 -28.06 13.04 19.75
CA GLU A 739 -27.71 14.45 20.00
C GLU A 739 -27.69 14.71 21.51
N PRO A 740 -26.70 15.46 22.03
CA PRO A 740 -26.77 15.92 23.41
C PRO A 740 -28.04 16.76 23.56
N ALA A 741 -28.90 16.36 24.49
CA ALA A 741 -30.15 17.06 24.74
C ALA A 741 -29.87 18.56 24.94
N ALA A 742 -30.62 19.41 24.24
CA ALA A 742 -30.45 20.86 24.30
C ALA A 742 -30.41 21.31 25.77
N PRO A 743 -29.44 22.18 26.15
CA PRO A 743 -29.28 22.58 27.54
C PRO A 743 -30.60 23.16 28.04
N ALA A 744 -31.13 22.59 29.14
CA ALA A 744 -32.37 23.04 29.73
C ALA A 744 -32.29 24.56 29.99
N PRO A 745 -33.33 25.35 29.65
CA PRO A 745 -33.29 26.80 29.79
C PRO A 745 -32.94 27.15 31.24
N ALA A 746 -31.91 27.98 31.40
CA ALA A 746 -31.34 28.29 32.70
C ALA A 746 -32.44 28.76 33.66
N ALA A 747 -32.61 28.05 34.78
CA ALA A 747 -33.56 28.43 35.81
C ALA A 747 -33.20 29.84 36.30
N SER A 748 -34.11 30.79 36.09
CA SER A 748 -33.94 32.18 36.52
C SER A 748 -33.76 32.24 38.02
N THR A 749 -32.56 32.62 38.47
CA THR A 749 -32.28 32.90 39.88
C THR A 749 -33.19 34.04 40.37
N PRO A 750 -33.94 33.86 41.47
CA PRO A 750 -34.76 34.94 42.01
C PRO A 750 -33.86 36.03 42.60
N SER A 751 -34.13 37.28 42.24
CA SER A 751 -33.44 38.45 42.77
C SER A 751 -33.69 38.61 44.27
N SER A 752 -32.64 38.51 45.08
CA SER A 752 -32.69 38.87 46.49
C SER A 752 -32.80 40.39 46.66
N HIS A 753 -34.00 40.89 46.95
CA HIS A 753 -34.15 42.16 47.65
C HIS A 753 -34.25 41.93 49.16
N SER A 754 -33.85 42.95 49.93
CA SER A 754 -33.75 42.91 51.38
C SER A 754 -35.12 42.90 52.07
N ASP A 755 -35.18 42.33 53.27
CA ASP A 755 -35.31 43.14 54.49
C ASP A 755 -35.36 42.28 55.78
N ARG A 756 -34.55 42.70 56.76
CA ARG A 756 -34.50 42.33 58.20
C ARG A 756 -33.97 40.95 58.58
#